data_AF-A0A6N6KEQ9-F1
#
_entry.id   AF-A0A6N6KEQ9-F1
#
_cell.length_a   1.000
_cell.length_b   1.000
_cell.length_c   1.000
_cell.angle_alpha   90.00
_cell.angle_beta   90.00
_cell.angle_gamma   90.00
#
_symmetry.space_group_name_H-M   'P 1'
#
loop_
_entity.id
_entity.type
_entity.pdbx_description
1 polymer ?
#
loop_
_entity_poly.entity_id
_entity_poly.type
_entity_poly.pdbx_seq_one_letter_code
_entity_poly.pdbx_strand_id
1 'polypeptide(L)'
;GPLFFDMSNNEPLTGGYVRTANGMIVKLNDGKNDTQDSKVKQPAGTWNEILLAKSPVNDDQFLAISIDDVKCDPTTYEVVNPELSNSIMDNSPFIVISQDKWGTHNGVSSFANNELQMGEFTFQLDLKRNESQSSVEDYTVIIFKLGKGRSVLDLSTATSRWTNSDYFVGDSGEVGKLSTQLKSYIDAAKTTDQSSVFYDFYSKMIDKEWTGMIALNCSLDYSALPIDLQMLLGGIDGQLMAHHFGITVNHIEKNEATSPIDNSSLFGLVHYNKALDTKSIAAKPESNHFQVLKLNALFKNSALAHFDSRIAMTIPKLFEEKTKLTLNSSSDTYNIIEIDGVYQKPVDPKKKVGKVVFDTELKFVFDFDKTTSQFRALDKLVAIDAALSPVRKDEKGDGSSTIISHFSLSGGVGFVSSIGGDPNNNGAATDAFSFGITEDYSKGNKGLGVTDYNLEMTTEIKTDNTASLNPDIPTKYDEIRMFLQVEENSDQSRTGSFFDTFPLKFVDFAFNTNGGLSASSLNGRQMLMDKFGGTKYSGLLKDVSPNFGLRFKINVGSLGALVSDKSILEAEVLLGWTTAGNDNTANQVGMIFLPPKGISSDGSFKIQGVFNAYYGDILLDRYPQTDGSSKLLFVITLQDVDFLILSIPLIPSTWERALTFFGDPTKPKGNNLNWFVGNPSHDPSPDTGNGTVDVAFIAKPFMGLMSGLDLKTDPTSINVIGPAINSLFSVPISTMVIINNIASGKTGGVVNYNPDAGLLFWLEIDFSPVSLKLLFDDPSLYGGVIKVGPPKKKEQKPDGDEGGEGGEGGGGEAPMAMADDGGDGGEGGEGGDDGKKSLSDTWGGLELVFVYRKINDNLGEYAGQFTLPKAISTFNLGEVEITLPSFGMEYFTNGDFKVTVGWPFSSTASFAPGAQ
;
A
#
# COMPACT_ATOMS: atom_id res chain seq x y z
N GLY A 1 -56.72 -0.05 41.99
CA GLY A 1 -56.16 1.23 41.53
C GLY A 1 -57.25 2.26 41.42
N PRO A 2 -56.92 3.51 41.07
CA PRO A 2 -57.86 4.61 40.89
C PRO A 2 -58.83 4.32 39.73
N LEU A 3 -60.09 4.77 39.88
CA LEU A 3 -61.16 4.60 38.89
C LEU A 3 -61.72 5.98 38.53
N PHE A 4 -61.72 6.32 37.24
CA PHE A 4 -62.25 7.59 36.75
C PHE A 4 -63.71 7.47 36.31
N PHE A 5 -64.55 8.36 36.83
CA PHE A 5 -65.98 8.42 36.55
C PHE A 5 -66.39 9.75 35.93
N ASP A 6 -67.39 9.68 35.05
CA ASP A 6 -68.21 10.84 34.73
C ASP A 6 -69.16 11.12 35.90
N MET A 7 -68.89 12.20 36.64
CA MET A 7 -69.68 12.61 37.79
C MET A 7 -71.13 13.01 37.43
N SER A 8 -71.41 13.33 36.16
CA SER A 8 -72.76 13.70 35.72
C SER A 8 -73.65 12.48 35.49
N ASN A 9 -73.07 11.38 35.02
CA ASN A 9 -73.78 10.15 34.67
C ASN A 9 -73.54 9.01 35.69
N ASN A 10 -72.60 9.18 36.62
CA ASN A 10 -72.17 8.19 37.60
C ASN A 10 -71.71 6.86 36.95
N GLU A 11 -71.13 6.96 35.75
CA GLU A 11 -70.61 5.84 34.96
C GLU A 11 -69.08 5.95 34.80
N PRO A 12 -68.32 4.84 34.75
CA PRO A 12 -66.89 4.88 34.48
C PRO A 12 -66.60 5.45 33.08
N LEU A 13 -65.53 6.23 32.95
CA LEU A 13 -65.13 6.77 31.65
C LEU A 13 -64.75 5.64 30.68
N THR A 14 -65.25 5.71 29.46
CA THR A 14 -65.04 4.70 28.40
C THR A 14 -63.83 5.06 27.54
N GLY A 15 -62.62 4.76 28.02
CA GLY A 15 -61.38 4.99 27.29
C GLY A 15 -60.92 6.45 27.23
N GLY A 16 -59.92 6.72 26.39
CA GLY A 16 -59.33 8.05 26.20
C GLY A 16 -58.20 8.38 27.19
N TYR A 17 -57.73 9.63 27.18
CA TYR A 17 -56.65 10.11 28.04
C TYR A 17 -57.18 11.10 29.09
N VAL A 18 -56.70 10.97 30.32
CA VAL A 18 -57.00 11.87 31.44
C VAL A 18 -55.73 12.35 32.12
N ARG A 19 -55.83 13.47 32.84
CA ARG A 19 -54.74 14.02 33.65
C ARG A 19 -54.99 13.76 35.12
N THR A 20 -53.98 13.29 35.84
CA THR A 20 -54.05 13.11 37.30
C THR A 20 -53.92 14.46 38.02
N ALA A 21 -54.27 14.50 39.32
CA ALA A 21 -54.09 15.69 40.16
C ALA A 21 -52.62 16.17 40.22
N ASN A 22 -51.68 15.23 40.09
CA ASN A 22 -50.24 15.48 40.08
C ASN A 22 -49.67 15.71 38.66
N GLY A 23 -50.55 15.85 37.66
CA GLY A 23 -50.18 16.30 36.32
C GLY A 23 -49.75 15.21 35.33
N MET A 24 -49.77 13.94 35.72
CA MET A 24 -49.44 12.79 34.86
C MET A 24 -50.56 12.50 33.85
N ILE A 25 -50.20 11.95 32.69
CA ILE A 25 -51.14 11.58 31.63
C ILE A 25 -51.38 10.07 31.70
N VAL A 26 -52.65 9.68 31.71
CA VAL A 26 -53.07 8.28 31.86
C VAL A 26 -54.09 7.95 30.79
N LYS A 27 -53.87 6.87 30.05
CA LYS A 27 -54.86 6.24 29.17
C LYS A 27 -55.78 5.36 29.99
N LEU A 28 -57.08 5.43 29.73
CA LEU A 28 -58.08 4.63 30.41
C LEU A 28 -58.49 3.40 29.60
N ASN A 29 -58.84 2.33 30.28
CA ASN A 29 -59.50 1.17 29.70
C ASN A 29 -60.92 1.55 29.23
N ASP A 30 -61.36 0.99 28.10
CA ASP A 30 -62.66 1.31 27.49
C ASP A 30 -63.77 0.31 27.87
N GLY A 31 -63.48 -0.71 28.67
CA GLY A 31 -64.48 -1.69 29.10
C GLY A 31 -64.75 -2.81 28.09
N LYS A 32 -64.14 -2.77 26.90
CA LYS A 32 -64.34 -3.80 25.87
C LYS A 32 -63.28 -4.88 26.04
N ASN A 33 -63.71 -6.11 26.27
CA ASN A 33 -62.80 -7.25 26.19
C ASN A 33 -62.44 -7.47 24.72
N ASP A 34 -61.14 -7.67 24.42
CA ASP A 34 -60.71 -8.00 23.07
C ASP A 34 -61.46 -9.26 22.59
N THR A 35 -62.12 -9.14 21.44
CA THR A 35 -63.02 -10.15 20.89
C THR A 35 -62.32 -11.48 20.54
N GLN A 36 -60.99 -11.54 20.58
CA GLN A 36 -60.22 -12.77 20.35
C GLN A 36 -59.88 -13.57 21.63
N ASP A 37 -59.92 -12.97 22.83
CA ASP A 37 -59.64 -13.69 24.08
C ASP A 37 -60.64 -13.31 25.18
N SER A 38 -61.84 -13.90 25.10
CA SER A 38 -62.99 -13.69 25.99
C SER A 38 -62.78 -13.94 27.51
N LYS A 39 -61.53 -14.11 27.96
CA LYS A 39 -61.14 -14.45 29.33
C LYS A 39 -60.44 -13.32 30.10
N VAL A 40 -59.99 -12.26 29.45
CA VAL A 40 -59.32 -11.13 30.12
C VAL A 40 -60.28 -9.96 30.31
N LYS A 41 -60.22 -9.30 31.47
CA LYS A 41 -61.13 -8.20 31.84
C LYS A 41 -60.37 -6.87 31.88
N GLN A 42 -60.80 -5.91 31.06
CA GLN A 42 -60.32 -4.50 31.08
C GLN A 42 -61.45 -3.58 31.58
N PRO A 43 -61.62 -3.34 32.89
CA PRO A 43 -62.76 -2.56 33.40
C PRO A 43 -62.70 -1.11 32.94
N ALA A 44 -63.79 -0.56 32.41
CA ALA A 44 -63.86 0.85 31.99
C ALA A 44 -63.43 1.80 33.12
N GLY A 45 -62.72 2.87 32.77
CA GLY A 45 -62.28 3.92 33.69
C GLY A 45 -61.06 3.58 34.56
N THR A 46 -60.55 2.35 34.48
CA THR A 46 -59.27 1.94 35.12
C THR A 46 -58.08 2.32 34.24
N TRP A 47 -56.88 2.35 34.82
CA TRP A 47 -55.67 2.79 34.14
C TRP A 47 -55.17 1.69 33.19
N ASN A 48 -55.04 2.02 31.91
CA ASN A 48 -54.47 1.16 30.88
C ASN A 48 -52.96 1.40 30.71
N GLU A 49 -52.56 2.67 30.68
CA GLU A 49 -51.19 3.09 30.40
C GLU A 49 -50.92 4.44 31.05
N ILE A 50 -49.72 4.63 31.60
CA ILE A 50 -49.20 5.93 32.04
C ILE A 50 -48.23 6.40 30.97
N LEU A 51 -48.58 7.49 30.29
CA LEU A 51 -47.74 8.06 29.26
C LEU A 51 -46.75 9.05 29.87
N LEU A 52 -45.45 8.78 29.71
CA LEU A 52 -44.38 9.54 30.37
C LEU A 52 -43.77 10.57 29.43
N ALA A 53 -43.40 10.15 28.21
CA ALA A 53 -42.75 11.02 27.24
C ALA A 53 -42.91 10.50 25.80
N LYS A 54 -42.60 11.36 24.85
CA LYS A 54 -42.48 11.10 23.41
C LYS A 54 -41.06 11.40 22.96
N SER A 55 -40.48 10.56 22.10
CA SER A 55 -39.14 10.80 21.55
C SER A 55 -39.14 12.07 20.68
N PRO A 56 -38.11 12.93 20.77
CA PRO A 56 -37.89 14.03 19.82
C PRO A 56 -37.43 13.56 18.43
N VAL A 57 -36.99 12.29 18.32
CA VAL A 57 -36.44 11.70 17.09
C VAL A 57 -37.50 10.84 16.40
N ASN A 58 -38.04 9.85 17.10
CA ASN A 58 -39.04 8.94 16.55
C ASN A 58 -40.45 9.36 16.97
N ASP A 59 -41.24 9.86 16.02
CA ASP A 59 -42.56 10.42 16.30
C ASP A 59 -43.60 9.36 16.76
N ASP A 60 -43.30 8.08 16.54
CA ASP A 60 -44.14 6.95 16.96
C ASP A 60 -43.66 6.31 18.28
N GLN A 61 -42.49 6.71 18.80
CA GLN A 61 -41.93 6.15 20.03
C GLN A 61 -42.38 6.93 21.26
N PHE A 62 -43.05 6.23 22.17
CA PHE A 62 -43.48 6.75 23.45
C PHE A 62 -42.86 5.95 24.60
N LEU A 63 -42.37 6.66 25.60
CA LEU A 63 -42.00 6.08 26.88
C LEU A 63 -43.26 5.99 27.74
N ALA A 64 -43.65 4.78 28.12
CA ALA A 64 -44.89 4.54 28.84
C ALA A 64 -44.76 3.36 29.81
N ILE A 65 -45.56 3.41 30.87
CA ILE A 65 -45.78 2.26 31.76
C ILE A 65 -47.15 1.71 31.41
N SER A 66 -47.20 0.55 30.78
CA SER A 66 -48.44 -0.07 30.33
C SER A 66 -48.60 -1.47 30.91
N ILE A 67 -49.71 -2.08 30.53
CA ILE A 67 -50.01 -3.47 30.82
C ILE A 67 -49.09 -4.36 29.97
N ASP A 68 -48.56 -5.44 30.56
CA ASP A 68 -47.68 -6.42 29.88
C ASP A 68 -48.50 -7.46 29.08
N ASP A 69 -48.04 -7.88 27.90
CA ASP A 69 -48.71 -8.86 27.01
C ASP A 69 -48.59 -10.32 27.52
N VAL A 70 -47.93 -10.56 28.66
CA VAL A 70 -47.70 -11.92 29.19
C VAL A 70 -49.02 -12.53 29.70
N LYS A 71 -49.64 -13.34 28.82
CA LYS A 71 -50.73 -14.31 29.05
C LYS A 71 -51.34 -14.26 30.44
N CYS A 72 -52.30 -13.35 30.59
CA CYS A 72 -53.16 -13.25 31.75
C CYS A 72 -53.81 -14.60 32.10
N ASP A 73 -53.69 -14.99 33.37
CA ASP A 73 -54.62 -15.94 33.96
C ASP A 73 -56.06 -15.42 33.71
N PRO A 74 -57.03 -16.27 33.34
CA PRO A 74 -58.44 -15.89 33.14
C PRO A 74 -59.11 -15.21 34.35
N THR A 75 -58.42 -15.06 35.48
CA THR A 75 -58.89 -14.38 36.69
C THR A 75 -58.33 -12.97 36.90
N THR A 76 -57.41 -12.47 36.06
CA THR A 76 -56.73 -11.17 36.27
C THR A 76 -57.36 -10.01 35.48
N TYR A 77 -57.27 -8.81 36.06
CA TYR A 77 -57.64 -7.56 35.41
C TYR A 77 -56.42 -6.94 34.74
N GLU A 78 -56.55 -6.50 33.49
CA GLU A 78 -55.53 -5.78 32.74
C GLU A 78 -55.59 -4.29 33.13
N VAL A 79 -54.86 -3.94 34.19
CA VAL A 79 -54.75 -2.58 34.71
C VAL A 79 -53.30 -2.30 35.10
N VAL A 80 -52.88 -1.04 34.97
CA VAL A 80 -51.60 -0.59 35.52
C VAL A 80 -51.56 -0.88 37.02
N ASN A 81 -50.40 -1.35 37.49
CA ASN A 81 -50.13 -1.83 38.84
C ASN A 81 -50.86 -0.94 39.88
N PRO A 82 -51.80 -1.51 40.67
CA PRO A 82 -52.56 -0.76 41.65
C PRO A 82 -51.71 -0.02 42.69
N GLU A 83 -50.59 -0.59 43.11
CA GLU A 83 -49.68 0.05 44.08
C GLU A 83 -49.02 1.29 43.47
N LEU A 84 -48.58 1.21 42.21
CA LEU A 84 -48.01 2.34 41.49
C LEU A 84 -49.06 3.43 41.23
N SER A 85 -50.21 3.06 40.67
CA SER A 85 -51.28 4.02 40.34
C SER A 85 -51.84 4.71 41.59
N ASN A 86 -51.99 4.00 42.71
CA ASN A 86 -52.36 4.61 44.00
C ASN A 86 -51.27 5.55 44.52
N SER A 87 -49.99 5.15 44.45
CA SER A 87 -48.86 5.96 44.91
C SER A 87 -48.72 7.26 44.11
N ILE A 88 -48.96 7.23 42.79
CA ILE A 88 -48.95 8.42 41.93
C ILE A 88 -50.10 9.39 42.27
N MET A 89 -51.21 8.90 42.81
CA MET A 89 -52.37 9.70 43.21
C MET A 89 -52.29 10.28 44.63
N ASP A 90 -51.28 9.92 45.42
CA ASP A 90 -51.08 10.45 46.76
C ASP A 90 -50.81 11.97 46.74
N ASN A 91 -50.94 12.63 47.89
CA ASN A 91 -50.68 14.06 48.02
C ASN A 91 -49.17 14.32 48.10
N SER A 92 -48.58 14.84 47.01
CA SER A 92 -47.14 15.13 46.87
C SER A 92 -46.22 13.90 46.98
N PRO A 93 -46.38 12.90 46.08
CA PRO A 93 -45.65 11.65 46.19
C PRO A 93 -44.16 11.79 45.85
N PHE A 94 -43.35 11.03 46.57
CA PHE A 94 -41.94 10.79 46.27
C PHE A 94 -41.72 9.29 46.22
N ILE A 95 -41.70 8.74 45.01
CA ILE A 95 -41.64 7.29 44.77
C ILE A 95 -40.23 6.97 44.30
N VAL A 96 -39.55 6.05 44.99
CA VAL A 96 -38.24 5.54 44.61
C VAL A 96 -38.38 4.07 44.28
N ILE A 97 -37.93 3.65 43.11
CA ILE A 97 -38.12 2.30 42.58
C ILE A 97 -36.74 1.76 42.22
N SER A 98 -36.40 0.63 42.84
CA SER A 98 -35.13 -0.06 42.59
C SER A 98 -35.27 -1.56 42.42
N GLN A 99 -36.44 -2.12 42.71
CA GLN A 99 -36.70 -3.55 42.54
C GLN A 99 -37.83 -3.75 41.54
N ASP A 100 -37.67 -4.74 40.66
CA ASP A 100 -38.74 -5.18 39.77
C ASP A 100 -39.66 -6.19 40.46
N LYS A 101 -40.19 -5.82 41.63
CA LYS A 101 -41.23 -6.63 42.32
C LYS A 101 -42.60 -6.51 41.65
N TRP A 102 -42.73 -5.62 40.66
CA TRP A 102 -43.97 -5.38 39.92
C TRP A 102 -44.38 -6.57 39.06
N GLY A 103 -43.41 -7.37 38.59
CA GLY A 103 -43.66 -8.60 37.85
C GLY A 103 -44.25 -9.78 38.65
N THR A 104 -44.48 -9.65 39.97
CA THR A 104 -44.95 -10.75 40.83
C THR A 104 -46.38 -10.63 41.35
N HIS A 105 -47.09 -9.53 41.05
CA HIS A 105 -48.55 -9.52 41.21
C HIS A 105 -49.20 -10.18 39.98
N ASN A 106 -50.22 -11.00 40.20
CA ASN A 106 -51.21 -11.45 39.20
C ASN A 106 -51.92 -10.22 38.58
N GLY A 107 -51.18 -9.40 37.83
CA GLY A 107 -51.41 -7.97 37.66
C GLY A 107 -50.31 -7.28 36.85
N VAL A 108 -49.92 -7.88 35.72
CA VAL A 108 -49.83 -7.27 34.39
C VAL A 108 -49.32 -5.81 34.27
N SER A 109 -48.15 -5.45 34.83
CA SER A 109 -47.50 -4.18 34.45
C SER A 109 -45.99 -4.29 34.48
N SER A 110 -45.39 -4.24 33.30
CA SER A 110 -43.97 -3.98 33.09
C SER A 110 -43.82 -2.61 32.40
N PHE A 111 -42.61 -2.06 32.33
CA PHE A 111 -42.33 -1.03 31.34
C PHE A 111 -42.42 -1.68 29.95
N ALA A 112 -43.63 -1.88 29.39
CA ALA A 112 -43.76 -2.56 28.10
C ALA A 112 -43.08 -1.78 26.96
N ASN A 113 -42.91 -0.46 27.14
CA ASN A 113 -42.01 0.39 26.35
C ASN A 113 -41.04 1.11 27.30
N ASN A 114 -39.90 0.47 27.58
CA ASN A 114 -38.83 0.96 28.45
C ASN A 114 -37.78 1.80 27.69
N GLU A 115 -37.92 1.97 26.38
CA GLU A 115 -36.92 2.64 25.54
C GLU A 115 -37.37 4.02 25.05
N LEU A 116 -36.44 4.98 25.03
CA LEU A 116 -36.66 6.26 24.39
C LEU A 116 -35.40 6.80 23.74
N GLN A 117 -35.49 7.16 22.46
CA GLN A 117 -34.39 7.78 21.72
C GLN A 117 -34.33 9.28 21.99
N MET A 118 -33.15 9.79 22.34
CA MET A 118 -32.83 11.21 22.44
C MET A 118 -31.53 11.50 21.67
N GLY A 119 -31.65 12.17 20.52
CA GLY A 119 -30.56 12.26 19.57
C GLY A 119 -30.12 10.87 19.11
N GLU A 120 -28.82 10.61 19.18
CA GLU A 120 -28.17 9.37 18.75
C GLU A 120 -28.31 8.24 19.77
N PHE A 121 -28.77 8.55 20.99
CA PHE A 121 -28.74 7.63 22.11
C PHE A 121 -30.14 7.12 22.42
N THR A 122 -30.30 5.80 22.43
CA THR A 122 -31.52 5.12 22.86
C THR A 122 -31.36 4.69 24.30
N PHE A 123 -32.08 5.35 25.21
CA PHE A 123 -32.03 5.07 26.65
C PHE A 123 -32.98 3.93 26.99
N GLN A 124 -32.53 2.96 27.77
CA GLN A 124 -33.31 1.83 28.27
C GLN A 124 -33.50 1.95 29.79
N LEU A 125 -34.74 2.09 30.24
CA LEU A 125 -35.10 2.28 31.65
C LEU A 125 -35.39 0.95 32.35
N ASP A 126 -34.55 -0.06 32.09
CA ASP A 126 -34.64 -1.40 32.68
C ASP A 126 -34.35 -1.39 34.18
N LEU A 127 -35.27 -1.91 35.00
CA LEU A 127 -35.06 -2.16 36.41
C LEU A 127 -34.46 -3.57 36.60
N LYS A 128 -33.13 -3.68 36.77
CA LYS A 128 -32.42 -4.97 36.89
C LYS A 128 -31.61 -5.12 38.19
N ARG A 129 -32.17 -4.75 39.35
CA ARG A 129 -31.48 -4.95 40.63
C ARG A 129 -31.56 -6.42 41.06
N ASN A 130 -30.43 -7.12 40.97
CA ASN A 130 -30.26 -8.45 41.56
C ASN A 130 -29.77 -8.35 43.02
N GLU A 131 -30.03 -9.36 43.86
CA GLU A 131 -29.61 -9.39 45.27
C GLU A 131 -28.08 -9.25 45.47
N SER A 132 -27.29 -9.54 44.44
CA SER A 132 -25.82 -9.45 44.41
C SER A 132 -25.27 -8.05 44.12
N GLN A 133 -26.09 -7.08 43.71
CA GLN A 133 -25.67 -5.72 43.38
C GLN A 133 -25.74 -4.80 44.60
N SER A 134 -24.72 -3.96 44.78
CA SER A 134 -24.48 -3.26 46.06
C SER A 134 -24.30 -1.75 45.95
N SER A 135 -24.38 -1.17 44.74
CA SER A 135 -24.31 0.27 44.46
C SER A 135 -25.38 0.70 43.45
N VAL A 136 -25.84 1.95 43.52
CA VAL A 136 -26.71 2.57 42.48
C VAL A 136 -25.99 2.69 41.12
N GLU A 137 -24.67 2.53 41.11
CA GLU A 137 -23.86 2.41 39.89
C GLU A 137 -23.98 1.03 39.22
N ASP A 138 -24.62 0.06 39.86
CA ASP A 138 -24.78 -1.30 39.32
C ASP A 138 -26.15 -1.53 38.67
N TYR A 139 -27.15 -0.67 38.94
CA TYR A 139 -28.53 -0.86 38.45
C TYR A 139 -29.26 0.48 38.25
N THR A 140 -30.32 0.46 37.43
CA THR A 140 -31.19 1.61 37.20
C THR A 140 -32.05 1.89 38.44
N VAL A 141 -32.12 3.15 38.87
CA VAL A 141 -33.08 3.62 39.89
C VAL A 141 -34.01 4.66 39.31
N ILE A 142 -35.31 4.46 39.48
CA ILE A 142 -36.33 5.40 38.99
C ILE A 142 -36.92 6.17 40.18
N ILE A 143 -37.01 7.49 40.01
CA ILE A 143 -37.52 8.42 41.02
C ILE A 143 -38.64 9.25 40.39
N PHE A 144 -39.82 9.23 41.02
CA PHE A 144 -40.89 10.18 40.74
C PHE A 144 -40.95 11.21 41.86
N LYS A 145 -40.77 12.49 41.52
CA LYS A 145 -41.00 13.62 42.42
C LYS A 145 -42.14 14.45 41.85
N LEU A 146 -43.34 14.24 42.36
CA LEU A 146 -44.54 14.94 41.87
C LEU A 146 -45.03 16.03 42.85
N GLY A 147 -44.35 16.21 43.98
CA GLY A 147 -44.61 17.27 44.96
C GLY A 147 -43.62 18.45 44.89
N LYS A 148 -44.10 19.65 45.25
CA LYS A 148 -43.29 20.88 45.38
C LYS A 148 -42.87 21.16 46.83
N GLY A 149 -41.91 22.06 47.02
CA GLY A 149 -41.48 22.58 48.34
C GLY A 149 -40.34 21.83 49.02
N ARG A 150 -39.91 20.68 48.47
CA ARG A 150 -38.69 19.96 48.88
C ARG A 150 -37.95 19.50 47.64
N SER A 151 -36.63 19.42 47.70
CA SER A 151 -35.79 18.97 46.57
C SER A 151 -35.64 17.45 46.54
N VAL A 152 -35.14 16.88 45.43
CA VAL A 152 -34.80 15.44 45.37
C VAL A 152 -33.73 15.11 46.42
N LEU A 153 -32.75 15.98 46.60
CA LEU A 153 -31.70 15.83 47.60
C LEU A 153 -32.25 15.82 49.05
N ASP A 154 -33.23 16.68 49.35
CA ASP A 154 -33.88 16.67 50.67
C ASP A 154 -34.64 15.36 50.89
N LEU A 155 -35.34 14.87 49.86
CA LEU A 155 -36.17 13.67 49.92
C LEU A 155 -35.36 12.37 49.88
N SER A 156 -34.17 12.37 49.27
CA SER A 156 -33.31 11.18 49.20
C SER A 156 -32.83 10.73 50.58
N THR A 157 -32.81 11.62 51.57
CA THR A 157 -32.42 11.31 52.96
C THR A 157 -33.60 11.14 53.92
N ALA A 158 -34.80 11.53 53.49
CA ALA A 158 -36.01 11.47 54.30
C ALA A 158 -36.83 10.22 53.96
N THR A 159 -36.31 9.03 54.28
CA THR A 159 -36.91 7.74 53.91
C THR A 159 -38.35 7.55 54.39
N SER A 160 -38.74 8.17 55.51
CA SER A 160 -40.13 8.18 56.01
C SER A 160 -41.12 8.93 55.12
N ARG A 161 -40.63 9.64 54.10
CA ARG A 161 -41.44 10.35 53.09
C ARG A 161 -41.49 9.61 51.76
N TRP A 162 -40.82 8.46 51.63
CA TRP A 162 -40.87 7.65 50.42
C TRP A 162 -42.23 6.94 50.37
N THR A 163 -42.99 7.21 49.32
CA THR A 163 -44.32 6.63 49.13
C THR A 163 -44.18 5.13 48.85
N ASN A 164 -44.74 4.29 49.72
CA ASN A 164 -44.79 2.83 49.59
C ASN A 164 -43.41 2.15 49.37
N SER A 165 -42.39 2.60 50.12
CA SER A 165 -41.00 2.14 49.97
C SER A 165 -40.81 0.63 50.16
N ASP A 166 -41.59 0.02 51.04
CA ASP A 166 -41.51 -1.42 51.33
C ASP A 166 -41.82 -2.27 50.08
N TYR A 167 -42.68 -1.75 49.20
CA TYR A 167 -43.05 -2.38 47.93
C TYR A 167 -42.03 -2.09 46.81
N PHE A 168 -41.61 -0.83 46.65
CA PHE A 168 -40.77 -0.38 45.51
C PHE A 168 -39.25 -0.57 45.71
N VAL A 169 -38.81 -0.72 46.95
CA VAL A 169 -37.38 -0.80 47.31
C VAL A 169 -37.07 -2.03 48.14
N GLY A 170 -37.95 -2.42 49.07
CA GLY A 170 -37.74 -3.55 49.97
C GLY A 170 -37.70 -3.12 51.43
N ASP A 171 -37.06 -3.92 52.29
CA ASP A 171 -37.15 -3.71 53.73
C ASP A 171 -36.47 -2.40 54.20
N SER A 172 -36.72 -2.00 55.46
CA SER A 172 -36.14 -0.77 56.02
C SER A 172 -34.61 -0.67 55.94
N GLY A 173 -33.91 -1.81 55.94
CA GLY A 173 -32.46 -1.88 55.76
C GLY A 173 -32.05 -1.61 54.31
N GLU A 174 -32.77 -2.17 53.35
CA GLU A 174 -32.59 -1.87 51.91
C GLU A 174 -32.89 -0.40 51.59
N VAL A 175 -33.98 0.14 52.14
CA VAL A 175 -34.35 1.56 51.99
C VAL A 175 -33.26 2.47 52.56
N GLY A 176 -32.72 2.15 53.74
CA GLY A 176 -31.62 2.92 54.34
C GLY A 176 -30.34 2.88 53.51
N LYS A 177 -30.00 1.71 52.93
CA LYS A 177 -28.85 1.56 52.02
C LYS A 177 -29.04 2.39 50.76
N LEU A 178 -30.19 2.26 50.08
CA LEU A 178 -30.48 2.99 48.86
C LEU A 178 -30.51 4.50 49.09
N SER A 179 -31.08 4.96 50.20
CA SER A 179 -31.06 6.37 50.60
C SER A 179 -29.64 6.94 50.70
N THR A 180 -28.73 6.17 51.33
CA THR A 180 -27.32 6.54 51.44
C THR A 180 -26.63 6.58 50.07
N GLN A 181 -26.90 5.59 49.21
CA GLN A 181 -26.35 5.51 47.86
C GLN A 181 -26.86 6.64 46.96
N LEU A 182 -28.16 6.94 46.98
CA LEU A 182 -28.76 8.05 46.22
C LEU A 182 -28.16 9.39 46.64
N LYS A 183 -27.97 9.62 47.94
CA LYS A 183 -27.27 10.80 48.41
C LYS A 183 -25.84 10.87 47.87
N SER A 184 -25.09 9.77 47.95
CA SER A 184 -23.72 9.70 47.44
C SER A 184 -23.66 9.98 45.94
N TYR A 185 -24.60 9.43 45.17
CA TYR A 185 -24.71 9.63 43.72
C TYR A 185 -24.95 11.11 43.37
N ILE A 186 -25.87 11.78 44.06
CA ILE A 186 -26.14 13.21 43.88
C ILE A 186 -24.96 14.07 44.33
N ASP A 187 -24.32 13.72 45.45
CA ASP A 187 -23.17 14.45 45.98
C ASP A 187 -21.93 14.30 45.07
N ALA A 188 -21.75 13.18 44.38
CA ALA A 188 -20.68 12.99 43.41
C ALA A 188 -20.82 13.92 42.18
N ALA A 189 -22.05 14.26 41.80
CA ALA A 189 -22.36 15.21 40.74
C ALA A 189 -22.41 16.68 41.22
N LYS A 190 -22.10 16.96 42.49
CA LYS A 190 -22.20 18.30 43.08
C LYS A 190 -21.23 19.27 42.42
N THR A 191 -21.77 20.32 41.83
CA THR A 191 -20.98 21.40 41.22
C THR A 191 -21.73 22.73 41.29
N THR A 192 -20.96 23.82 41.33
CA THR A 192 -21.48 25.19 41.13
C THR A 192 -21.00 25.81 39.82
N ASP A 193 -20.11 25.12 39.11
CA ASP A 193 -19.57 25.52 37.82
C ASP A 193 -20.58 25.20 36.72
N GLN A 194 -21.07 26.23 36.03
CA GLN A 194 -22.05 26.11 34.96
C GLN A 194 -21.49 25.41 33.70
N SER A 195 -20.17 25.33 33.56
CA SER A 195 -19.51 24.63 32.46
C SER A 195 -19.45 23.11 32.66
N SER A 196 -19.64 22.64 33.89
CA SER A 196 -19.64 21.21 34.20
C SER A 196 -20.84 20.50 33.58
N VAL A 197 -20.60 19.31 33.01
CA VAL A 197 -21.66 18.44 32.46
C VAL A 197 -22.69 18.02 33.51
N PHE A 198 -22.35 18.07 34.80
CA PHE A 198 -23.24 17.73 35.91
C PHE A 198 -24.10 18.89 36.42
N TYR A 199 -23.84 20.13 35.99
CA TYR A 199 -24.51 21.31 36.52
C TYR A 199 -26.04 21.23 36.39
N ASP A 200 -26.52 20.82 35.22
CA ASP A 200 -27.95 20.74 34.93
C ASP A 200 -28.65 19.71 35.84
N PHE A 201 -28.05 18.53 36.00
CA PHE A 201 -28.53 17.50 36.91
C PHE A 201 -28.56 17.99 38.36
N TYR A 202 -27.44 18.51 38.87
CA TYR A 202 -27.34 18.95 40.25
C TYR A 202 -28.32 20.09 40.55
N SER A 203 -28.49 21.04 39.62
CA SER A 203 -29.44 22.13 39.75
C SER A 203 -30.88 21.63 39.93
N LYS A 204 -31.28 20.57 39.20
CA LYS A 204 -32.60 19.93 39.36
C LYS A 204 -32.71 19.14 40.67
N MET A 205 -31.61 18.52 41.12
CA MET A 205 -31.63 17.73 42.37
C MET A 205 -31.87 18.59 43.60
N ILE A 206 -31.46 19.87 43.57
CA ILE A 206 -31.65 20.85 44.65
C ILE A 206 -32.85 21.77 44.45
N ASP A 207 -33.49 21.73 43.27
CA ASP A 207 -34.68 22.54 42.98
C ASP A 207 -35.90 21.98 43.74
N LYS A 208 -36.49 22.82 44.58
CA LYS A 208 -37.68 22.49 45.38
C LYS A 208 -38.95 22.51 44.55
N GLU A 209 -38.96 23.28 43.46
CA GLU A 209 -40.12 23.51 42.60
C GLU A 209 -40.18 22.54 41.41
N TRP A 210 -39.05 21.93 41.04
CA TRP A 210 -38.99 20.95 39.96
C TRP A 210 -39.86 19.73 40.25
N THR A 211 -40.66 19.30 39.28
CA THR A 211 -41.46 18.06 39.37
C THR A 211 -41.24 17.23 38.11
N GLY A 212 -41.08 15.93 38.26
CA GLY A 212 -40.71 15.05 37.15
C GLY A 212 -40.37 13.63 37.56
N MET A 213 -39.82 12.94 36.58
CA MET A 213 -39.27 11.59 36.71
C MET A 213 -37.78 11.63 36.36
N ILE A 214 -36.96 10.90 37.10
CA ILE A 214 -35.54 10.68 36.79
C ILE A 214 -35.24 9.19 36.90
N ALA A 215 -34.58 8.64 35.89
CA ALA A 215 -33.87 7.37 35.95
C ALA A 215 -32.37 7.66 36.14
N LEU A 216 -31.74 7.07 37.15
CA LEU A 216 -30.31 7.14 37.41
C LEU A 216 -29.66 5.86 36.90
N ASN A 217 -28.45 5.98 36.35
CA ASN A 217 -27.64 4.86 35.88
C ASN A 217 -28.40 3.90 34.94
N CYS A 218 -29.06 4.45 33.91
CA CYS A 218 -29.84 3.65 32.96
C CYS A 218 -28.98 3.15 31.79
N SER A 219 -29.32 1.97 31.29
CA SER A 219 -28.65 1.35 30.14
C SER A 219 -28.94 2.10 28.84
N LEU A 220 -28.13 1.85 27.82
CA LEU A 220 -28.35 2.29 26.45
C LEU A 220 -28.56 1.08 25.55
N ASP A 221 -29.43 1.16 24.54
CA ASP A 221 -29.52 0.10 23.53
C ASP A 221 -28.33 0.21 22.57
N TYR A 222 -27.32 -0.65 22.74
CA TYR A 222 -26.13 -0.65 21.90
C TYR A 222 -26.45 -0.97 20.45
N SER A 223 -27.47 -1.78 20.18
CA SER A 223 -27.83 -2.22 18.83
C SER A 223 -28.47 -1.08 18.01
N ALA A 224 -29.17 -0.17 18.68
CA ALA A 224 -29.77 1.03 18.10
C ALA A 224 -28.84 2.24 17.99
N LEU A 225 -27.66 2.22 18.64
CA LEU A 225 -26.68 3.29 18.47
C LEU A 225 -26.19 3.39 17.01
N PRO A 226 -25.92 4.59 16.49
CA PRO A 226 -25.24 4.78 15.21
C PRO A 226 -23.89 4.06 15.14
N ILE A 227 -23.50 3.60 13.95
CA ILE A 227 -22.30 2.77 13.74
C ILE A 227 -20.99 3.44 14.23
N ASP A 228 -20.92 4.77 14.14
CA ASP A 228 -19.84 5.63 14.62
C ASP A 228 -19.74 5.70 16.15
N LEU A 229 -20.82 5.45 16.88
CA LEU A 229 -20.79 5.24 18.33
C LEU A 229 -20.58 3.75 18.68
N GLN A 230 -21.13 2.83 17.89
CA GLN A 230 -20.98 1.39 18.10
C GLN A 230 -19.51 0.95 18.05
N MET A 231 -18.71 1.49 17.14
CA MET A 231 -17.27 1.18 17.06
C MET A 231 -16.50 1.56 18.33
N LEU A 232 -17.00 2.51 19.13
CA LEU A 232 -16.35 2.96 20.36
C LEU A 232 -16.59 1.99 21.52
N LEU A 233 -17.70 1.26 21.51
CA LEU A 233 -18.12 0.40 22.62
C LEU A 233 -17.08 -0.66 22.98
N GLY A 234 -16.29 -1.13 22.00
CA GLY A 234 -15.22 -2.08 22.25
C GLY A 234 -14.07 -1.52 23.10
N GLY A 235 -13.87 -0.21 23.12
CA GLY A 235 -12.84 0.46 23.92
C GLY A 235 -13.32 1.00 25.27
N ILE A 236 -14.56 0.72 25.66
CA ILE A 236 -15.13 1.14 26.96
C ILE A 236 -14.73 0.13 28.05
N ASP A 237 -14.16 0.61 29.15
CA ASP A 237 -13.90 -0.19 30.36
C ASP A 237 -15.19 -0.35 31.18
N GLY A 238 -15.84 -1.50 31.01
CA GLY A 238 -17.11 -1.85 31.64
C GLY A 238 -18.29 -1.64 30.69
N GLN A 239 -19.39 -1.07 31.20
CA GLN A 239 -20.58 -0.77 30.41
C GLN A 239 -20.74 0.74 30.25
N LEU A 240 -21.06 1.19 29.04
CA LEU A 240 -21.46 2.55 28.77
C LEU A 240 -22.91 2.73 29.25
N MET A 241 -23.05 3.51 30.31
CA MET A 241 -24.34 3.81 30.93
C MET A 241 -24.64 5.30 30.82
N ALA A 242 -25.92 5.64 30.81
CA ALA A 242 -26.34 7.01 31.07
C ALA A 242 -26.31 7.28 32.57
N HIS A 243 -25.60 8.33 32.99
CA HIS A 243 -25.63 8.79 34.38
C HIS A 243 -27.06 9.10 34.81
N HIS A 244 -27.82 9.78 33.94
CA HIS A 244 -29.24 9.96 34.19
C HIS A 244 -30.01 10.21 32.91
N PHE A 245 -31.30 9.89 32.98
CA PHE A 245 -32.34 10.29 32.04
C PHE A 245 -33.48 10.91 32.83
N GLY A 246 -34.07 11.99 32.36
CA GLY A 246 -35.08 12.71 33.11
C GLY A 246 -36.15 13.35 32.25
N ILE A 247 -37.34 13.43 32.83
CA ILE A 247 -38.55 13.98 32.24
C ILE A 247 -39.07 15.05 33.19
N THR A 248 -39.25 16.26 32.69
CA THR A 248 -39.99 17.29 33.43
C THR A 248 -41.48 17.15 33.09
N VAL A 249 -42.36 17.14 34.10
CA VAL A 249 -43.81 16.96 33.85
C VAL A 249 -44.32 18.11 32.97
N ASN A 250 -44.74 17.80 31.74
CA ASN A 250 -45.26 18.77 30.78
C ASN A 250 -46.66 19.28 31.16
N HIS A 251 -47.05 20.44 30.61
CA HIS A 251 -48.42 20.94 30.61
C HIS A 251 -49.01 20.76 29.21
N ILE A 252 -50.18 20.13 29.09
CA ILE A 252 -50.90 20.00 27.80
C ILE A 252 -51.73 21.26 27.56
N GLU A 253 -51.69 21.78 26.32
CA GLU A 253 -52.77 22.61 25.77
C GLU A 253 -53.85 21.71 25.15
N LYS A 254 -55.10 21.95 25.52
CA LYS A 254 -56.25 21.09 25.22
C LYS A 254 -56.58 21.13 23.72
N ASN A 255 -56.05 20.22 22.89
CA ASN A 255 -56.65 19.91 21.59
C ASN A 255 -56.26 18.55 21.01
N GLU A 256 -57.27 17.88 20.44
CA GLU A 256 -57.22 16.68 19.60
C GLU A 256 -57.09 15.32 20.30
N ALA A 257 -58.02 14.41 19.96
CA ALA A 257 -58.24 13.10 20.58
C ALA A 257 -57.25 12.00 20.13
N THR A 258 -56.16 12.35 19.45
CA THR A 258 -55.31 11.39 18.72
C THR A 258 -53.85 11.34 19.18
N SER A 259 -53.30 12.35 19.86
CA SER A 259 -51.99 12.26 20.53
C SER A 259 -51.92 13.22 21.74
N PRO A 260 -51.76 12.72 22.98
CA PRO A 260 -51.82 13.57 24.18
C PRO A 260 -50.50 14.28 24.53
N ILE A 261 -49.40 14.00 23.84
CA ILE A 261 -48.09 14.66 24.05
C ILE A 261 -47.53 15.11 22.70
N ASP A 262 -47.52 16.42 22.46
CA ASP A 262 -46.88 17.00 21.27
C ASP A 262 -45.36 17.02 21.39
N ASN A 263 -44.84 17.49 22.53
CA ASN A 263 -43.42 17.62 22.80
C ASN A 263 -43.11 17.24 24.26
N SER A 264 -41.97 16.61 24.49
CA SER A 264 -41.48 16.30 25.83
C SER A 264 -40.33 17.22 26.23
N SER A 265 -40.26 17.61 27.51
CA SER A 265 -39.12 18.31 28.10
C SER A 265 -38.15 17.32 28.76
N LEU A 266 -37.31 16.69 27.93
CA LEU A 266 -36.34 15.67 28.35
C LEU A 266 -34.97 16.27 28.67
N PHE A 267 -34.24 15.61 29.54
CA PHE A 267 -32.84 15.91 29.83
C PHE A 267 -32.11 14.62 30.19
N GLY A 268 -30.79 14.61 30.04
CA GLY A 268 -30.02 13.42 30.35
C GLY A 268 -28.54 13.62 30.12
N LEU A 269 -27.75 12.69 30.62
CA LEU A 269 -26.30 12.70 30.46
C LEU A 269 -25.81 11.28 30.28
N VAL A 270 -25.21 11.00 29.12
CA VAL A 270 -24.29 9.88 28.97
C VAL A 270 -22.93 10.36 29.43
N HIS A 271 -22.35 9.70 30.42
CA HIS A 271 -21.08 10.11 31.01
C HIS A 271 -20.18 8.90 31.15
N TYR A 272 -19.03 8.97 30.50
CA TYR A 272 -17.96 8.03 30.66
C TYR A 272 -16.63 8.78 30.70
N ASN A 273 -15.83 8.50 31.71
CA ASN A 273 -14.51 9.08 31.91
C ASN A 273 -13.62 8.08 32.65
N LYS A 274 -12.57 7.59 31.99
CA LYS A 274 -11.64 6.61 32.54
C LYS A 274 -10.22 7.03 32.20
N ALA A 275 -9.32 6.84 33.16
CA ALA A 275 -7.90 6.95 32.89
C ALA A 275 -7.47 5.82 31.93
N LEU A 276 -6.44 6.09 31.15
CA LEU A 276 -5.83 5.09 30.28
C LEU A 276 -5.37 3.87 31.11
N ASP A 277 -5.73 2.66 30.68
CA ASP A 277 -5.30 1.42 31.32
C ASP A 277 -3.90 1.01 30.85
N THR A 278 -2.90 1.62 31.49
CA THR A 278 -1.50 1.29 31.24
C THR A 278 -1.13 -0.14 31.64
N LYS A 279 -1.95 -0.83 32.45
CA LYS A 279 -1.66 -2.22 32.87
C LYS A 279 -1.93 -3.20 31.73
N SER A 280 -3.02 -3.00 30.99
CA SER A 280 -3.34 -3.79 29.80
C SER A 280 -2.29 -3.60 28.71
N ILE A 281 -1.81 -2.36 28.52
CA ILE A 281 -0.70 -2.06 27.60
C ILE A 281 0.58 -2.79 28.05
N ALA A 282 0.96 -2.67 29.33
CA ALA A 282 2.15 -3.32 29.88
C ALA A 282 2.10 -4.86 29.81
N ALA A 283 0.91 -5.45 29.85
CA ALA A 283 0.74 -6.91 29.75
C ALA A 283 1.02 -7.44 28.33
N LYS A 284 0.80 -6.63 27.29
CA LYS A 284 1.10 -6.94 25.89
C LYS A 284 1.71 -5.72 25.18
N PRO A 285 2.97 -5.35 25.49
CA PRO A 285 3.57 -4.09 25.04
C PRO A 285 3.84 -4.03 23.54
N GLU A 286 3.85 -5.18 22.87
CA GLU A 286 4.12 -5.31 21.43
C GLU A 286 2.83 -5.31 20.58
N SER A 287 1.65 -5.27 21.21
CA SER A 287 0.34 -5.28 20.55
C SER A 287 -0.25 -3.88 20.48
N ASN A 288 -1.06 -3.62 19.46
CA ASN A 288 -1.86 -2.40 19.39
C ASN A 288 -2.98 -2.44 20.45
N HIS A 289 -3.29 -1.30 21.07
CA HIS A 289 -4.36 -1.18 22.07
C HIS A 289 -5.25 0.02 21.77
N PHE A 290 -6.57 -0.15 21.89
CA PHE A 290 -7.53 0.92 21.76
C PHE A 290 -8.34 1.07 23.03
N GLN A 291 -8.55 2.32 23.46
CA GLN A 291 -9.41 2.65 24.59
C GLN A 291 -10.14 3.96 24.34
N VAL A 292 -11.42 4.00 24.72
CA VAL A 292 -12.15 5.26 24.89
C VAL A 292 -11.79 5.81 26.27
N LEU A 293 -11.32 7.05 26.32
CA LEU A 293 -10.98 7.73 27.58
C LEU A 293 -12.16 8.55 28.09
N LYS A 294 -12.92 9.17 27.18
CA LYS A 294 -14.01 10.07 27.51
C LYS A 294 -15.13 9.97 26.48
N LEU A 295 -16.37 9.96 26.96
CA LEU A 295 -17.57 10.10 26.13
C LEU A 295 -18.68 10.75 26.95
N ASN A 296 -18.95 12.01 26.64
CA ASN A 296 -20.00 12.80 27.27
C ASN A 296 -21.01 13.27 26.22
N ALA A 297 -22.29 12.97 26.45
CA ALA A 297 -23.39 13.52 25.68
C ALA A 297 -24.44 14.08 26.64
N LEU A 298 -24.50 15.41 26.73
CA LEU A 298 -25.41 16.15 27.60
C LEU A 298 -26.62 16.63 26.80
N PHE A 299 -27.80 16.25 27.25
CA PHE A 299 -29.08 16.64 26.65
C PHE A 299 -29.83 17.61 27.54
N LYS A 300 -30.34 18.69 26.94
CA LYS A 300 -31.19 19.69 27.59
C LYS A 300 -32.38 19.99 26.68
N ASN A 301 -33.58 19.99 27.26
CA ASN A 301 -34.83 20.24 26.54
C ASN A 301 -34.94 19.39 25.27
N SER A 302 -34.65 18.08 25.40
CA SER A 302 -34.76 17.08 24.35
C SER A 302 -33.77 17.23 23.19
N ALA A 303 -32.75 18.08 23.32
CA ALA A 303 -31.72 18.28 22.30
C ALA A 303 -30.31 18.09 22.90
N LEU A 304 -29.38 17.61 22.06
CA LEU A 304 -27.96 17.52 22.41
C LEU A 304 -27.38 18.94 22.60
N ALA A 305 -27.00 19.25 23.83
CA ALA A 305 -26.53 20.57 24.24
C ALA A 305 -24.99 20.65 24.30
N HIS A 306 -24.33 19.54 24.65
CA HIS A 306 -22.88 19.45 24.70
C HIS A 306 -22.44 18.02 24.42
N PHE A 307 -21.38 17.89 23.62
CA PHE A 307 -20.74 16.62 23.28
C PHE A 307 -19.23 16.78 23.39
N ASP A 308 -18.58 15.81 24.00
CA ASP A 308 -17.13 15.76 24.18
C ASP A 308 -16.70 14.30 24.29
N SER A 309 -15.77 13.88 23.43
CA SER A 309 -15.23 12.52 23.46
C SER A 309 -13.73 12.52 23.17
N ARG A 310 -13.05 11.50 23.70
CA ARG A 310 -11.63 11.28 23.49
C ARG A 310 -11.31 9.80 23.43
N ILE A 311 -10.55 9.42 22.41
CA ILE A 311 -10.04 8.06 22.20
C ILE A 311 -8.53 8.05 22.32
N ALA A 312 -7.97 6.89 22.65
CA ALA A 312 -6.54 6.63 22.66
C ALA A 312 -6.23 5.36 21.86
N MET A 313 -5.26 5.46 20.95
CA MET A 313 -4.70 4.35 20.20
C MET A 313 -3.22 4.21 20.54
N THR A 314 -2.81 3.03 20.99
CA THR A 314 -1.41 2.68 21.25
C THR A 314 -0.85 1.87 20.09
N ILE A 315 0.23 2.35 19.47
CA ILE A 315 0.83 1.78 18.25
C ILE A 315 2.32 1.49 18.50
N PRO A 316 2.68 0.34 19.08
CA PRO A 316 4.09 0.03 19.36
C PRO A 316 4.91 -0.23 18.09
N LYS A 317 4.27 -0.74 17.02
CA LYS A 317 4.94 -1.14 15.78
C LYS A 317 4.34 -0.51 14.54
N LEU A 318 5.20 -0.17 13.59
CA LEU A 318 4.83 0.19 12.23
C LEU A 318 5.66 -0.66 11.27
N PHE A 319 5.06 -1.22 10.22
CA PHE A 319 5.73 -2.15 9.31
C PHE A 319 6.45 -3.30 10.05
N GLU A 320 5.80 -3.85 11.08
CA GLU A 320 6.33 -4.88 12.00
C GLU A 320 7.60 -4.50 12.79
N GLU A 321 8.07 -3.25 12.69
CA GLU A 321 9.24 -2.73 13.40
C GLU A 321 8.82 -1.93 14.62
N LYS A 322 9.59 -2.03 15.71
CA LYS A 322 9.36 -1.20 16.90
C LYS A 322 9.64 0.26 16.60
N THR A 323 8.79 1.11 17.15
CA THR A 323 8.89 2.56 16.99
C THR A 323 8.83 3.27 18.33
N LYS A 324 9.27 4.52 18.36
CA LYS A 324 9.06 5.44 19.47
C LYS A 324 8.39 6.71 18.95
N LEU A 325 7.24 7.05 19.52
CA LEU A 325 6.55 8.31 19.22
C LEU A 325 7.27 9.45 19.93
N THR A 326 7.87 10.37 19.19
CA THR A 326 8.71 11.46 19.72
C THR A 326 8.08 12.85 19.60
N LEU A 327 7.01 12.99 18.83
CA LEU A 327 6.23 14.22 18.74
C LEU A 327 4.74 13.95 19.02
N ASN A 328 4.14 14.82 19.83
CA ASN A 328 2.72 14.76 20.24
C ASN A 328 2.31 13.42 20.87
N SER A 329 3.25 12.71 21.52
CA SER A 329 2.91 11.54 22.34
C SER A 329 2.20 11.97 23.61
N SER A 330 1.15 11.24 23.98
CA SER A 330 0.47 11.40 25.28
C SER A 330 1.15 10.63 26.42
N SER A 331 2.26 9.92 26.13
CA SER A 331 3.08 9.21 27.11
C SER A 331 4.56 9.18 26.72
N ASP A 332 5.45 9.27 27.71
CA ASP A 332 6.89 9.10 27.50
C ASP A 332 7.30 7.63 27.32
N THR A 333 6.42 6.68 27.69
CA THR A 333 6.70 5.23 27.71
C THR A 333 6.06 4.50 26.54
N TYR A 334 4.85 4.88 26.16
CA TYR A 334 4.05 4.19 25.15
C TYR A 334 3.73 5.12 23.99
N ASN A 335 3.63 4.55 22.79
CA ASN A 335 3.30 5.29 21.57
C ASN A 335 1.79 5.53 21.48
N ILE A 336 1.29 6.53 22.20
CA ILE A 336 -0.14 6.81 22.31
C ILE A 336 -0.51 8.06 21.50
N ILE A 337 -1.46 7.87 20.59
CA ILE A 337 -2.18 8.93 19.89
C ILE A 337 -3.54 9.12 20.57
N GLU A 338 -3.81 10.34 21.03
CA GLU A 338 -5.14 10.75 21.51
C GLU A 338 -5.84 11.61 20.45
N ILE A 339 -7.10 11.32 20.18
CA ILE A 339 -7.94 12.07 19.24
C ILE A 339 -9.23 12.48 19.95
N ASP A 340 -9.55 13.77 19.88
CA ASP A 340 -10.83 14.31 20.34
C ASP A 340 -11.89 14.12 19.25
N GLY A 341 -13.07 13.61 19.62
CA GLY A 341 -14.17 13.43 18.69
C GLY A 341 -15.05 14.67 18.61
N VAL A 342 -15.52 14.97 17.40
CA VAL A 342 -16.39 16.11 17.11
C VAL A 342 -17.75 15.60 16.63
N TYR A 343 -18.81 16.12 17.24
CA TYR A 343 -20.17 15.85 16.81
C TYR A 343 -20.58 16.80 15.67
N GLN A 344 -20.95 16.21 14.53
CA GLN A 344 -21.46 16.90 13.35
C GLN A 344 -22.98 16.74 13.27
N LYS A 345 -23.69 17.86 13.36
CA LYS A 345 -25.14 17.90 13.18
C LYS A 345 -25.52 17.48 11.76
N PRO A 346 -26.65 16.79 11.57
CA PRO A 346 -27.10 16.42 10.24
C PRO A 346 -27.35 17.67 9.38
N VAL A 347 -26.82 17.65 8.15
CA VAL A 347 -27.00 18.73 7.17
C VAL A 347 -28.41 18.69 6.57
N ASP A 348 -28.98 17.50 6.44
CA ASP A 348 -30.35 17.29 5.96
C ASP A 348 -31.34 17.47 7.12
N PRO A 349 -32.26 18.46 7.07
CA PRO A 349 -33.25 18.68 8.13
C PRO A 349 -34.24 17.51 8.31
N LYS A 350 -34.31 16.56 7.37
CA LYS A 350 -35.08 15.32 7.53
C LYS A 350 -34.38 14.28 8.40
N LYS A 351 -33.05 14.36 8.54
CA LYS A 351 -32.28 13.50 9.44
C LYS A 351 -32.25 14.14 10.82
N LYS A 352 -32.78 13.44 11.81
CA LYS A 352 -32.86 13.91 13.20
C LYS A 352 -31.67 13.48 14.08
N VAL A 353 -30.70 12.73 13.51
CA VAL A 353 -29.47 12.27 14.17
C VAL A 353 -28.23 12.68 13.39
N GLY A 354 -27.17 13.06 14.10
CA GLY A 354 -25.87 13.48 13.59
C GLY A 354 -24.86 12.34 13.49
N LYS A 355 -23.58 12.73 13.32
CA LYS A 355 -22.45 11.81 13.22
C LYS A 355 -21.30 12.30 14.10
N VAL A 356 -20.61 11.39 14.77
CA VAL A 356 -19.35 11.63 15.47
C VAL A 356 -18.19 11.33 14.52
N VAL A 357 -17.26 12.27 14.45
CA VAL A 357 -16.06 12.18 13.61
C VAL A 357 -14.83 12.28 14.50
N PHE A 358 -13.89 11.36 14.30
CA PHE A 358 -12.58 11.35 14.96
C PHE A 358 -11.54 11.55 13.89
N ASP A 359 -10.96 12.74 13.86
CA ASP A 359 -10.03 13.18 12.85
C ASP A 359 -9.09 14.22 13.48
N THR A 360 -7.82 14.16 13.16
CA THR A 360 -6.82 15.13 13.60
C THR A 360 -5.73 15.34 12.56
N GLU A 361 -5.42 16.61 12.31
CA GLU A 361 -4.26 17.03 11.51
C GLU A 361 -3.01 17.25 12.38
N LEU A 362 -3.04 16.80 13.65
CA LEU A 362 -1.86 16.81 14.50
C LEU A 362 -0.78 15.89 13.91
N LYS A 363 0.45 16.39 13.90
CA LYS A 363 1.60 15.64 13.39
C LYS A 363 2.13 14.69 14.46
N PHE A 364 2.27 13.41 14.12
CA PHE A 364 2.87 12.38 14.96
C PHE A 364 4.15 11.87 14.30
N VAL A 365 5.25 11.86 15.04
CA VAL A 365 6.56 11.43 14.53
C VAL A 365 6.97 10.14 15.24
N PHE A 366 7.00 9.05 14.48
CA PHE A 366 7.48 7.76 14.92
C PHE A 366 8.93 7.58 14.45
N ASP A 367 9.87 7.59 15.39
CA ASP A 367 11.24 7.19 15.12
C ASP A 367 11.33 5.66 15.20
N PHE A 368 11.92 5.01 14.19
CA PHE A 368 12.18 3.57 14.25
C PHE A 368 13.38 3.33 15.17
N ASP A 369 13.27 2.36 16.09
CA ASP A 369 14.23 2.22 17.18
C ASP A 369 15.65 1.89 16.68
N LYS A 370 16.61 2.76 17.00
CA LYS A 370 18.05 2.62 16.71
C LYS A 370 18.89 2.35 17.97
N THR A 371 18.26 1.97 19.09
CA THR A 371 18.94 1.74 20.37
C THR A 371 20.06 0.70 20.30
N THR A 372 20.01 -0.20 19.31
CA THR A 372 21.11 -1.12 18.99
C THR A 372 21.90 -0.58 17.80
N SER A 373 23.22 -0.83 17.76
CA SER A 373 24.09 -0.53 16.61
C SER A 373 23.74 -1.34 15.35
N GLN A 374 22.54 -1.92 15.28
CA GLN A 374 22.05 -2.76 14.20
C GLN A 374 21.39 -1.88 13.15
N PHE A 375 21.54 -2.29 11.90
CA PHE A 375 20.93 -1.60 10.77
C PHE A 375 19.39 -1.71 10.80
N ARG A 376 18.72 -0.60 10.52
CA ARG A 376 17.28 -0.48 10.26
C ARG A 376 17.07 0.23 8.94
N ALA A 377 16.18 -0.30 8.09
CA ALA A 377 15.92 0.28 6.77
C ALA A 377 15.06 1.56 6.86
N LEU A 378 14.08 1.55 7.78
CA LEU A 378 13.22 2.69 8.07
C LEU A 378 13.88 3.59 9.11
N ASP A 379 13.78 4.90 8.89
CA ASP A 379 14.30 5.93 9.79
C ASP A 379 13.16 6.52 10.63
N LYS A 380 12.14 7.08 9.95
CA LYS A 380 11.01 7.76 10.58
C LYS A 380 9.72 7.57 9.79
N LEU A 381 8.59 7.62 10.48
CA LEU A 381 7.27 7.85 9.88
C LEU A 381 6.67 9.11 10.50
N VAL A 382 6.20 10.02 9.64
CA VAL A 382 5.49 11.24 10.04
C VAL A 382 4.05 11.10 9.59
N ALA A 383 3.15 10.82 10.52
CA ALA A 383 1.72 10.90 10.28
C ALA A 383 1.30 12.37 10.40
N ILE A 384 0.66 12.90 9.36
CA ILE A 384 0.12 14.27 9.31
C ILE A 384 -1.39 14.29 9.53
N ASP A 385 -2.00 13.11 9.43
CA ASP A 385 -3.43 12.87 9.53
C ASP A 385 -3.62 11.53 10.25
N ALA A 386 -4.54 11.51 11.21
CA ALA A 386 -4.96 10.32 11.90
C ALA A 386 -6.48 10.37 12.16
N ALA A 387 -7.18 9.28 11.86
CA ALA A 387 -8.64 9.24 11.99
C ALA A 387 -9.13 7.86 12.43
N LEU A 388 -10.30 7.83 13.08
CA LEU A 388 -11.06 6.61 13.35
C LEU A 388 -12.38 6.66 12.60
N SER A 389 -12.62 5.67 11.74
CA SER A 389 -13.82 5.61 10.91
C SER A 389 -14.43 4.20 10.86
N PRO A 390 -15.78 4.09 10.88
CA PRO A 390 -16.45 2.82 10.67
C PRO A 390 -16.38 2.43 9.19
N VAL A 391 -16.14 1.14 8.92
CA VAL A 391 -16.08 0.57 7.56
C VAL A 391 -17.39 -0.14 7.22
N ARG A 392 -17.84 -1.05 8.09
CA ARG A 392 -19.09 -1.79 7.90
C ARG A 392 -19.63 -2.38 9.21
N LYS A 393 -20.90 -2.75 9.19
CA LYS A 393 -21.59 -3.54 10.22
C LYS A 393 -22.06 -4.86 9.61
N ASP A 394 -21.68 -5.96 10.22
CA ASP A 394 -22.07 -7.32 9.87
C ASP A 394 -23.01 -7.86 10.95
N GLU A 395 -24.26 -8.19 10.60
CA GLU A 395 -25.22 -8.81 11.52
C GLU A 395 -25.06 -10.33 11.55
N LYS A 396 -25.08 -10.93 12.73
CA LYS A 396 -25.04 -12.38 12.91
C LYS A 396 -26.45 -12.92 13.10
N GLY A 397 -26.69 -14.16 12.65
CA GLY A 397 -28.01 -14.81 12.73
C GLY A 397 -28.54 -15.07 14.14
N ASP A 398 -27.73 -14.83 15.17
CA ASP A 398 -28.10 -14.94 16.60
C ASP A 398 -28.56 -13.60 17.21
N GLY A 399 -28.61 -12.52 16.42
CA GLY A 399 -28.97 -11.17 16.87
C GLY A 399 -27.80 -10.32 17.38
N SER A 400 -26.58 -10.87 17.45
CA SER A 400 -25.37 -10.09 17.70
C SER A 400 -24.90 -9.38 16.41
N SER A 401 -24.04 -8.38 16.55
CA SER A 401 -23.45 -7.69 15.39
C SER A 401 -21.96 -7.44 15.57
N THR A 402 -21.24 -7.34 14.46
CA THR A 402 -19.81 -7.05 14.43
C THR A 402 -19.56 -5.80 13.60
N ILE A 403 -18.86 -4.85 14.19
CA ILE A 403 -18.55 -3.57 13.60
C ILE A 403 -17.06 -3.57 13.28
N ILE A 404 -16.74 -3.34 12.01
CA ILE A 404 -15.38 -3.19 11.53
C ILE A 404 -15.10 -1.71 11.35
N SER A 405 -14.01 -1.24 11.95
CA SER A 405 -13.57 0.15 11.90
C SER A 405 -12.06 0.22 11.68
N HIS A 406 -11.59 1.27 11.03
CA HIS A 406 -10.17 1.51 10.79
C HIS A 406 -9.71 2.72 11.57
N PHE A 407 -8.61 2.54 12.31
CA PHE A 407 -7.77 3.65 12.74
C PHE A 407 -6.70 3.87 11.68
N SER A 408 -6.83 4.95 10.91
CA SER A 408 -6.00 5.22 9.74
C SER A 408 -4.91 6.24 10.06
N LEU A 409 -3.71 6.01 9.54
CA LEU A 409 -2.63 6.99 9.52
C LEU A 409 -2.25 7.33 8.08
N SER A 410 -2.09 8.63 7.80
CA SER A 410 -1.58 9.12 6.51
C SER A 410 -0.45 10.12 6.72
N GLY A 411 0.53 10.12 5.81
CA GLY A 411 1.67 11.02 5.86
C GLY A 411 2.84 10.56 5.01
N GLY A 412 4.03 10.48 5.60
CA GLY A 412 5.25 10.11 4.88
C GLY A 412 6.16 9.17 5.67
N VAL A 413 6.80 8.25 4.96
CA VAL A 413 7.82 7.34 5.49
C VAL A 413 9.20 7.70 4.95
N GLY A 414 10.17 7.76 5.85
CA GLY A 414 11.58 8.04 5.57
C GLY A 414 12.42 6.80 5.79
N PHE A 415 13.31 6.52 4.85
CA PHE A 415 14.31 5.47 4.94
C PHE A 415 15.63 6.04 5.47
N VAL A 416 16.56 5.18 5.84
CA VAL A 416 17.94 5.58 6.13
C VAL A 416 18.70 5.95 4.84
N SER A 417 19.80 6.69 4.97
CA SER A 417 20.60 7.16 3.84
C SER A 417 21.69 6.19 3.36
N SER A 418 21.85 5.05 4.03
CA SER A 418 22.83 4.05 3.62
C SER A 418 22.41 2.64 4.02
N ILE A 419 22.46 1.66 3.10
CA ILE A 419 22.17 0.23 3.35
C ILE A 419 23.43 -0.63 3.63
N GLY A 420 24.61 -0.01 3.78
CA GLY A 420 25.88 -0.71 4.06
C GLY A 420 27.04 0.25 4.37
N GLY A 421 28.10 -0.26 5.02
CA GLY A 421 29.33 0.49 5.36
C GLY A 421 29.44 0.92 6.84
N ASP A 422 30.68 1.17 7.29
CA ASP A 422 30.95 1.84 8.57
C ASP A 422 30.34 3.26 8.51
N PRO A 423 29.44 3.64 9.44
CA PRO A 423 28.82 4.98 9.45
C PRO A 423 29.83 6.13 9.56
N ASN A 424 31.09 5.86 9.91
CA ASN A 424 32.16 6.86 9.97
C ASN A 424 32.95 7.01 8.66
N ASN A 425 32.68 6.19 7.64
CA ASN A 425 33.42 6.18 6.38
C ASN A 425 32.52 6.63 5.22
N ASN A 426 32.47 7.95 5.00
CA ASN A 426 31.59 8.62 4.03
C ASN A 426 31.70 8.13 2.57
N GLY A 427 32.77 7.41 2.21
CA GLY A 427 32.96 6.79 0.89
C GLY A 427 32.23 5.46 0.68
N ALA A 428 31.56 4.91 1.71
CA ALA A 428 30.87 3.61 1.73
C ALA A 428 29.31 3.70 1.75
N ALA A 429 28.74 4.90 1.86
CA ALA A 429 27.30 5.08 2.12
C ALA A 429 26.40 4.88 0.88
N THR A 430 25.59 3.81 0.86
CA THR A 430 24.74 3.40 -0.27
C THR A 430 23.28 3.81 -0.07
N ASP A 431 22.87 4.91 -0.69
CA ASP A 431 21.48 5.34 -0.63
C ASP A 431 20.59 4.63 -1.68
N ALA A 432 20.21 3.38 -1.39
CA ALA A 432 19.34 2.60 -2.27
C ALA A 432 17.86 3.05 -2.19
N PHE A 433 17.36 3.34 -0.98
CA PHE A 433 15.94 3.67 -0.79
C PHE A 433 15.58 5.11 -1.19
N SER A 434 16.55 6.03 -1.28
CA SER A 434 16.40 7.37 -1.83
C SER A 434 15.54 8.38 -1.07
N PHE A 435 14.50 7.94 -0.35
CA PHE A 435 13.53 8.83 0.28
C PHE A 435 13.83 8.98 1.78
N GLY A 436 14.03 10.20 2.27
CA GLY A 436 14.38 10.47 3.66
C GLY A 436 13.65 11.68 4.23
N ILE A 437 13.36 11.66 5.52
CA ILE A 437 12.65 12.75 6.19
C ILE A 437 13.65 13.59 6.99
N THR A 438 13.67 14.90 6.74
CA THR A 438 14.46 15.85 7.53
C THR A 438 13.69 16.29 8.79
N GLU A 439 14.39 16.76 9.82
CA GLU A 439 13.80 17.20 11.10
C GLU A 439 12.91 18.46 11.00
N ASP A 440 12.94 19.17 9.86
CA ASP A 440 12.04 20.30 9.58
C ASP A 440 10.68 19.80 9.04
N TYR A 441 9.80 19.39 9.95
CA TYR A 441 8.45 18.91 9.64
C TYR A 441 7.48 20.02 9.16
N SER A 442 7.94 21.26 9.00
CA SER A 442 7.11 22.41 8.62
C SER A 442 7.01 22.64 7.11
N LYS A 443 7.87 22.01 6.29
CA LYS A 443 8.04 22.30 4.85
C LYS A 443 7.60 21.18 3.89
N GLY A 444 6.58 20.42 4.27
CA GLY A 444 6.15 19.26 3.48
C GLY A 444 7.01 18.02 3.73
N ASN A 445 6.41 16.85 3.64
CA ASN A 445 7.04 15.57 3.98
C ASN A 445 7.99 15.12 2.87
N LYS A 446 9.31 15.32 3.02
CA LYS A 446 10.29 14.86 2.00
C LYS A 446 10.55 13.34 1.96
N GLY A 447 9.70 12.54 2.61
CA GLY A 447 9.71 11.08 2.52
C GLY A 447 8.81 10.56 1.39
N LEU A 448 8.73 9.24 1.26
CA LEU A 448 7.76 8.60 0.39
C LEU A 448 6.36 8.76 1.00
N GLY A 449 5.39 9.24 0.24
CA GLY A 449 4.01 9.39 0.72
C GLY A 449 3.39 8.04 1.08
N VAL A 450 2.62 7.99 2.16
CA VAL A 450 1.87 6.82 2.61
C VAL A 450 0.46 7.25 2.98
N THR A 451 -0.56 6.59 2.42
CA THR A 451 -1.95 6.70 2.87
C THR A 451 -2.50 5.33 3.25
N ASP A 452 -3.61 5.33 3.96
CA ASP A 452 -4.39 4.14 4.29
C ASP A 452 -3.57 3.10 5.09
N TYR A 453 -2.66 3.57 5.96
CA TYR A 453 -2.07 2.71 6.98
C TYR A 453 -3.13 2.43 8.04
N ASN A 454 -3.94 1.40 7.77
CA ASN A 454 -5.13 1.08 8.55
C ASN A 454 -4.85 0.00 9.59
N LEU A 455 -5.20 0.29 10.84
CA LEU A 455 -5.33 -0.69 11.91
C LEU A 455 -6.80 -1.10 12.01
N GLU A 456 -7.11 -2.38 11.74
CA GLU A 456 -8.48 -2.87 11.74
C GLU A 456 -8.92 -3.24 13.15
N MET A 457 -9.95 -2.56 13.63
CA MET A 457 -10.63 -2.86 14.88
C MET A 457 -11.94 -3.60 14.61
N THR A 458 -12.15 -4.67 15.36
CA THR A 458 -13.38 -5.46 15.33
C THR A 458 -14.08 -5.38 16.67
N THR A 459 -15.22 -4.70 16.72
CA THR A 459 -16.08 -4.60 17.92
C THR A 459 -17.28 -5.52 17.77
N GLU A 460 -17.47 -6.42 18.72
CA GLU A 460 -18.67 -7.26 18.80
C GLU A 460 -19.67 -6.65 19.78
N ILE A 461 -20.91 -6.47 19.34
CA ILE A 461 -22.07 -6.13 20.17
C ILE A 461 -22.88 -7.40 20.37
N LYS A 462 -23.05 -7.80 21.63
CA LYS A 462 -23.70 -9.04 22.04
C LYS A 462 -25.18 -8.80 22.35
N THR A 463 -25.95 -9.89 22.34
CA THR A 463 -27.39 -9.87 22.62
C THR A 463 -27.73 -9.51 24.06
N ASP A 464 -26.77 -9.61 24.99
CA ASP A 464 -26.90 -9.19 26.39
C ASP A 464 -26.63 -7.69 26.61
N ASN A 465 -26.53 -6.92 25.51
CA ASN A 465 -26.25 -5.48 25.53
C ASN A 465 -24.87 -5.13 26.11
N THR A 466 -23.90 -6.03 25.92
CA THR A 466 -22.47 -5.79 26.18
C THR A 466 -21.70 -5.69 24.87
N ALA A 467 -20.49 -5.12 24.94
CA ALA A 467 -19.59 -5.03 23.80
C ALA A 467 -18.18 -5.49 24.18
N SER A 468 -17.46 -6.02 23.19
CA SER A 468 -16.05 -6.37 23.36
C SER A 468 -15.25 -6.11 22.09
N LEU A 469 -14.05 -5.58 22.24
CA LEU A 469 -13.08 -5.45 21.15
C LEU A 469 -12.30 -6.76 20.99
N ASN A 470 -12.04 -7.16 19.75
CA ASN A 470 -11.04 -8.18 19.46
C ASN A 470 -9.66 -7.66 19.92
N PRO A 471 -8.96 -8.36 20.84
CA PRO A 471 -7.68 -7.89 21.36
C PRO A 471 -6.58 -7.81 20.29
N ASP A 472 -6.74 -8.54 19.18
CA ASP A 472 -5.81 -8.47 18.06
C ASP A 472 -6.31 -7.40 17.07
N ILE A 473 -5.60 -6.27 17.01
CA ILE A 473 -5.86 -5.16 16.08
C ILE A 473 -4.77 -5.19 14.99
N PRO A 474 -4.96 -5.92 13.88
CA PRO A 474 -3.95 -6.09 12.85
C PRO A 474 -3.82 -4.87 11.93
N THR A 475 -2.65 -4.74 11.29
CA THR A 475 -2.45 -3.80 10.19
C THR A 475 -2.96 -4.39 8.87
N LYS A 476 -3.67 -3.60 8.05
CA LYS A 476 -4.12 -3.97 6.70
C LYS A 476 -3.10 -3.58 5.63
N TYR A 477 -2.06 -4.39 5.50
CA TYR A 477 -0.96 -4.11 4.56
C TYR A 477 -1.39 -4.08 3.08
N ASP A 478 -2.47 -4.77 2.71
CA ASP A 478 -3.07 -4.77 1.37
C ASP A 478 -3.79 -3.47 1.01
N GLU A 479 -4.17 -2.66 2.01
CA GLU A 479 -4.82 -1.37 1.83
C GLU A 479 -3.82 -0.22 1.73
N ILE A 480 -2.61 -0.39 2.27
CA ILE A 480 -1.56 0.65 2.24
C ILE A 480 -1.28 1.08 0.81
N ARG A 481 -1.22 2.39 0.60
CA ARG A 481 -0.78 3.00 -0.66
C ARG A 481 0.45 3.85 -0.40
N MET A 482 1.52 3.60 -1.16
CA MET A 482 2.70 4.46 -1.19
C MET A 482 2.75 5.22 -2.51
N PHE A 483 3.27 6.43 -2.50
CA PHE A 483 3.34 7.28 -3.69
C PHE A 483 4.44 8.35 -3.58
N LEU A 484 4.91 8.82 -4.74
CA LEU A 484 5.73 10.01 -4.84
C LEU A 484 4.82 11.24 -4.66
N GLN A 485 5.10 12.09 -3.68
CA GLN A 485 4.30 13.29 -3.46
C GLN A 485 4.61 14.29 -4.57
N VAL A 486 3.55 14.85 -5.16
CA VAL A 486 3.65 15.83 -6.23
C VAL A 486 3.55 17.22 -5.60
N GLU A 487 4.68 17.76 -5.15
CA GLU A 487 4.77 19.20 -4.86
C GLU A 487 5.38 19.92 -6.05
N GLU A 488 4.91 21.14 -6.32
CA GLU A 488 5.22 21.90 -7.55
C GLU A 488 6.73 22.12 -7.82
N ASN A 489 7.64 21.86 -6.87
CA ASN A 489 9.10 21.93 -7.06
C ASN A 489 9.92 21.10 -6.05
N SER A 490 9.37 20.05 -5.40
CA SER A 490 10.16 19.28 -4.41
C SER A 490 10.70 17.97 -4.98
N ASP A 491 12.02 17.92 -5.09
CA ASP A 491 12.76 16.68 -5.23
C ASP A 491 12.66 15.90 -3.91
N GLN A 492 11.91 14.80 -3.91
CA GLN A 492 11.73 13.92 -2.74
C GLN A 492 12.89 12.94 -2.53
N SER A 493 13.69 12.67 -3.56
CA SER A 493 14.83 11.77 -3.46
C SER A 493 16.08 12.54 -3.04
N ARG A 494 16.93 11.94 -2.22
CA ARG A 494 18.24 12.53 -1.89
C ARG A 494 19.13 12.52 -3.14
N THR A 495 19.90 13.59 -3.33
CA THR A 495 20.86 13.68 -4.44
C THR A 495 21.89 12.55 -4.39
N GLY A 496 22.16 11.90 -5.52
CA GLY A 496 23.10 10.78 -5.63
C GLY A 496 22.56 9.43 -5.17
N SER A 497 21.26 9.34 -4.85
CA SER A 497 20.59 8.09 -4.51
C SER A 497 20.22 7.26 -5.74
N PHE A 498 19.75 6.04 -5.54
CA PHE A 498 19.36 5.15 -6.64
C PHE A 498 18.24 5.75 -7.51
N PHE A 499 17.18 6.30 -6.90
CA PHE A 499 16.08 6.94 -7.62
C PHE A 499 16.48 8.26 -8.28
N ASP A 500 17.50 8.97 -7.76
CA ASP A 500 18.01 10.19 -8.38
C ASP A 500 18.87 9.90 -9.63
N THR A 501 19.67 8.84 -9.57
CA THR A 501 20.70 8.57 -10.59
C THR A 501 20.31 7.50 -11.61
N PHE A 502 19.28 6.70 -11.33
CA PHE A 502 18.81 5.63 -12.21
C PHE A 502 17.38 5.92 -12.70
N PRO A 503 17.05 5.67 -13.99
CA PRO A 503 15.75 6.02 -14.57
C PRO A 503 14.64 5.07 -14.07
N LEU A 504 14.11 5.37 -12.88
CA LEU A 504 13.10 4.57 -12.19
C LEU A 504 11.74 5.25 -12.20
N LYS A 505 10.69 4.46 -12.42
CA LYS A 505 9.30 4.87 -12.17
C LYS A 505 8.71 4.05 -11.04
N PHE A 506 8.31 4.70 -9.95
CA PHE A 506 7.63 4.01 -8.84
C PHE A 506 6.32 3.37 -9.32
N VAL A 507 6.07 2.13 -8.90
CA VAL A 507 4.90 1.32 -9.30
C VAL A 507 3.96 1.16 -8.11
N ASP A 508 4.41 0.40 -7.11
CA ASP A 508 3.61 0.02 -5.96
C ASP A 508 4.47 -0.36 -4.75
N PHE A 509 3.76 -0.59 -3.65
CA PHE A 509 4.26 -1.20 -2.44
C PHE A 509 3.90 -2.69 -2.45
N ALA A 510 4.90 -3.54 -2.23
CA ALA A 510 4.75 -4.99 -2.16
C ALA A 510 5.05 -5.48 -0.74
N PHE A 511 4.34 -6.50 -0.28
CA PHE A 511 4.57 -7.10 1.03
C PHE A 511 4.33 -8.61 1.03
N ASN A 512 5.06 -9.32 1.88
CA ASN A 512 4.76 -10.67 2.33
C ASN A 512 5.34 -10.88 3.74
N THR A 513 4.50 -10.73 4.75
CA THR A 513 4.87 -10.97 6.15
C THR A 513 5.06 -12.46 6.47
N ASN A 514 4.46 -13.35 5.67
CA ASN A 514 4.51 -14.80 5.84
C ASN A 514 5.51 -15.45 4.86
N GLY A 515 6.81 -15.28 5.15
CA GLY A 515 7.90 -15.94 4.42
C GLY A 515 8.68 -15.05 3.44
N GLY A 516 8.31 -13.77 3.31
CA GLY A 516 9.05 -12.80 2.50
C GLY A 516 8.80 -12.88 1.00
N LEU A 517 9.31 -11.89 0.28
CA LEU A 517 9.26 -11.72 -1.16
C LEU A 517 10.54 -12.34 -1.74
N SER A 518 10.47 -13.58 -2.22
CA SER A 518 11.63 -14.26 -2.81
C SER A 518 11.70 -14.06 -4.32
N ALA A 519 12.91 -14.09 -4.87
CA ALA A 519 13.11 -14.05 -6.32
C ALA A 519 12.34 -15.19 -7.03
N SER A 520 12.33 -16.38 -6.43
CA SER A 520 11.61 -17.55 -6.97
C SER A 520 10.10 -17.36 -7.02
N SER A 521 9.46 -16.77 -6.01
CA SER A 521 8.01 -16.59 -5.98
C SER A 521 7.54 -15.48 -6.92
N LEU A 522 8.42 -14.52 -7.22
CA LEU A 522 8.13 -13.40 -8.11
C LEU A 522 8.55 -13.66 -9.57
N ASN A 523 9.10 -14.84 -9.90
CA ASN A 523 9.73 -15.12 -11.19
C ASN A 523 10.82 -14.09 -11.54
N GLY A 524 11.56 -13.64 -10.53
CA GLY A 524 12.68 -12.72 -10.67
C GLY A 524 14.02 -13.40 -10.38
N ARG A 525 15.08 -12.60 -10.40
CA ARG A 525 16.44 -13.00 -10.04
C ARG A 525 16.98 -12.07 -8.97
N GLN A 526 17.62 -12.63 -7.94
CA GLN A 526 18.24 -11.85 -6.89
C GLN A 526 19.40 -11.03 -7.49
N MET A 527 19.47 -9.75 -7.14
CA MET A 527 20.63 -8.92 -7.42
C MET A 527 21.65 -9.08 -6.30
N LEU A 528 22.92 -9.06 -6.67
CA LEU A 528 24.05 -9.13 -5.74
C LEU A 528 24.77 -7.79 -5.74
N MET A 529 25.43 -7.51 -4.62
CA MET A 529 26.27 -6.33 -4.49
C MET A 529 27.60 -6.74 -3.88
N ASP A 530 28.59 -6.91 -4.77
CA ASP A 530 29.92 -7.44 -4.45
C ASP A 530 30.98 -6.35 -4.27
N LYS A 531 30.78 -5.18 -4.88
CA LYS A 531 31.67 -4.03 -4.83
C LYS A 531 30.87 -2.75 -4.66
N PHE A 532 31.50 -1.76 -4.02
CA PHE A 532 30.96 -0.42 -3.90
C PHE A 532 32.10 0.59 -3.83
N GLY A 533 32.18 1.50 -4.80
CA GLY A 533 33.25 2.51 -4.86
C GLY A 533 34.66 1.90 -4.80
N GLY A 534 34.83 0.69 -5.36
CA GLY A 534 36.09 -0.07 -5.32
C GLY A 534 36.32 -0.92 -4.05
N THR A 535 35.49 -0.78 -3.01
CA THR A 535 35.56 -1.62 -1.79
C THR A 535 34.74 -2.89 -1.98
N LYS A 536 35.31 -4.06 -1.70
CA LYS A 536 34.60 -5.35 -1.80
C LYS A 536 33.69 -5.55 -0.58
N TYR A 537 32.43 -5.90 -0.85
CA TYR A 537 31.46 -6.33 0.15
C TYR A 537 31.06 -7.76 -0.17
N SER A 538 31.22 -8.70 0.77
CA SER A 538 30.86 -10.09 0.51
C SER A 538 29.37 -10.32 0.74
N GLY A 539 28.58 -10.35 -0.34
CA GLY A 539 27.21 -10.88 -0.32
C GLY A 539 26.12 -9.94 0.22
N LEU A 540 26.28 -8.62 0.11
CA LEU A 540 25.16 -7.71 0.37
C LEU A 540 24.05 -7.97 -0.67
N LEU A 541 22.79 -7.88 -0.26
CA LEU A 541 21.59 -8.23 -1.05
C LEU A 541 21.40 -9.72 -1.35
N LYS A 542 22.42 -10.56 -1.12
CA LYS A 542 22.38 -11.99 -1.46
C LYS A 542 21.44 -12.78 -0.55
N ASP A 543 20.62 -13.65 -1.15
CA ASP A 543 19.73 -14.59 -0.46
C ASP A 543 18.75 -13.93 0.54
N VAL A 544 18.41 -12.66 0.32
CA VAL A 544 17.47 -11.91 1.16
C VAL A 544 16.07 -11.99 0.55
N SER A 545 15.08 -12.36 1.37
CA SER A 545 13.65 -12.33 1.02
C SER A 545 12.95 -11.23 1.82
N PRO A 546 12.84 -9.99 1.29
CA PRO A 546 12.22 -8.86 2.00
C PRO A 546 10.79 -9.12 2.46
N ASN A 547 10.38 -8.61 3.62
CA ASN A 547 8.97 -8.64 4.03
C ASN A 547 8.17 -7.52 3.40
N PHE A 548 8.83 -6.39 3.11
CA PHE A 548 8.25 -5.21 2.50
C PHE A 548 9.17 -4.71 1.39
N GLY A 549 8.60 -4.15 0.32
CA GLY A 549 9.37 -3.70 -0.83
C GLY A 549 8.70 -2.61 -1.64
N LEU A 550 9.54 -1.81 -2.29
CA LEU A 550 9.17 -0.79 -3.25
C LEU A 550 9.45 -1.33 -4.65
N ARG A 551 8.44 -1.35 -5.51
CA ARG A 551 8.58 -1.80 -6.89
C ARG A 551 8.76 -0.61 -7.82
N PHE A 552 9.75 -0.71 -8.69
CA PHE A 552 10.06 0.29 -9.70
C PHE A 552 10.07 -0.34 -11.08
N LYS A 553 9.58 0.40 -12.08
CA LYS A 553 9.75 0.10 -13.49
C LYS A 553 11.01 0.72 -14.03
N ILE A 554 11.68 -0.03 -14.89
CA ILE A 554 12.84 0.38 -15.67
C ILE A 554 12.48 0.23 -17.14
N ASN A 555 12.60 1.32 -17.89
CA ASN A 555 12.53 1.27 -19.33
C ASN A 555 13.91 0.88 -19.88
N VAL A 556 14.07 -0.34 -20.40
CA VAL A 556 15.34 -0.80 -20.98
C VAL A 556 15.45 -0.50 -22.48
N GLY A 557 14.50 0.25 -23.04
CA GLY A 557 14.45 0.66 -24.44
C GLY A 557 13.49 -0.19 -25.28
N SER A 558 13.66 -0.15 -26.60
CA SER A 558 12.93 -0.99 -27.55
C SER A 558 13.93 -1.75 -28.42
N LEU A 559 13.56 -2.94 -28.89
CA LEU A 559 14.32 -3.67 -29.91
C LEU A 559 14.07 -3.12 -31.35
N GLY A 560 13.35 -2.01 -31.47
CA GLY A 560 13.13 -1.31 -32.74
C GLY A 560 12.43 -2.17 -33.78
N ALA A 561 12.83 -2.04 -35.05
CA ALA A 561 12.26 -2.79 -36.16
C ALA A 561 12.60 -4.29 -36.17
N LEU A 562 13.44 -4.78 -35.26
CA LEU A 562 13.80 -6.20 -35.14
C LEU A 562 12.68 -7.06 -34.53
N VAL A 563 11.67 -6.42 -33.94
CA VAL A 563 10.48 -7.07 -33.39
C VAL A 563 9.23 -6.52 -34.06
N SER A 564 8.28 -7.41 -34.38
CA SER A 564 7.05 -7.07 -35.12
C SER A 564 6.13 -6.12 -34.33
N ASP A 565 6.20 -6.16 -33.00
CA ASP A 565 5.55 -5.23 -32.11
C ASP A 565 6.61 -4.23 -31.62
N LYS A 566 6.41 -2.93 -31.85
CA LYS A 566 7.25 -1.83 -31.32
C LYS A 566 7.17 -1.70 -29.79
N SER A 567 6.94 -2.80 -29.06
CA SER A 567 6.76 -2.78 -27.62
C SER A 567 8.07 -2.37 -26.94
N ILE A 568 7.92 -1.47 -25.96
CA ILE A 568 8.98 -1.08 -25.05
C ILE A 568 9.28 -2.31 -24.17
N LEU A 569 10.56 -2.65 -24.04
CA LEU A 569 11.01 -3.62 -23.06
C LEU A 569 10.98 -2.94 -21.67
N GLU A 570 9.99 -3.30 -20.87
CA GLU A 570 9.85 -2.84 -19.49
C GLU A 570 10.30 -3.94 -18.54
N ALA A 571 11.35 -3.69 -17.75
CA ALA A 571 11.75 -4.52 -16.62
C ALA A 571 11.22 -3.89 -15.31
N GLU A 572 11.20 -4.67 -14.24
CA GLU A 572 10.91 -4.15 -12.90
C GLU A 572 12.04 -4.49 -11.93
N VAL A 573 12.22 -3.67 -10.90
CA VAL A 573 13.09 -3.97 -9.76
C VAL A 573 12.30 -3.77 -8.48
N LEU A 574 12.36 -4.76 -7.61
CA LEU A 574 11.84 -4.69 -6.26
C LEU A 574 13.00 -4.48 -5.30
N LEU A 575 13.00 -3.36 -4.58
CA LEU A 575 13.93 -3.06 -3.49
C LEU A 575 13.18 -3.17 -2.16
N GLY A 576 13.62 -4.04 -1.26
CA GLY A 576 12.90 -4.29 -0.01
C GLY A 576 13.79 -4.53 1.19
N TRP A 577 13.16 -4.56 2.36
CA TRP A 577 13.78 -4.86 3.64
C TRP A 577 13.08 -6.00 4.36
N THR A 578 13.83 -6.75 5.16
CA THR A 578 13.29 -7.73 6.12
C THR A 578 12.91 -7.03 7.41
N THR A 579 12.02 -7.65 8.19
CA THR A 579 11.69 -7.18 9.53
C THR A 579 12.64 -7.79 10.55
N ALA A 580 13.13 -6.97 11.48
CA ALA A 580 13.90 -7.42 12.61
C ALA A 580 12.92 -7.92 13.67
N GLY A 581 12.67 -9.24 13.71
CA GLY A 581 11.78 -9.84 14.71
C GLY A 581 12.16 -9.59 16.19
N ASN A 582 13.33 -8.99 16.45
CA ASN A 582 13.76 -8.47 17.75
C ASN A 582 14.85 -7.38 17.58
N ASP A 583 15.11 -6.64 18.67
CA ASP A 583 15.97 -5.45 18.66
C ASP A 583 17.45 -5.74 18.31
N ASN A 584 17.90 -6.98 18.51
CA ASN A 584 19.29 -7.41 18.26
C ASN A 584 19.55 -7.90 16.83
N THR A 585 18.52 -8.01 16.01
CA THR A 585 18.64 -8.47 14.61
C THR A 585 18.70 -7.25 13.70
N ALA A 586 19.68 -7.16 12.80
CA ALA A 586 19.67 -6.14 11.76
C ALA A 586 18.62 -6.46 10.70
N ASN A 587 17.99 -5.43 10.12
CA ASN A 587 17.29 -5.63 8.86
C ASN A 587 18.30 -6.09 7.79
N GLN A 588 17.82 -6.88 6.85
CA GLN A 588 18.53 -7.16 5.61
C GLN A 588 17.82 -6.45 4.48
N VAL A 589 18.59 -5.94 3.53
CA VAL A 589 18.05 -5.34 2.31
C VAL A 589 18.19 -6.34 1.18
N GLY A 590 17.13 -6.54 0.41
CA GLY A 590 17.10 -7.41 -0.76
C GLY A 590 16.68 -6.63 -1.98
N MET A 591 17.19 -7.04 -3.15
CA MET A 591 16.83 -6.43 -4.43
C MET A 591 16.63 -7.52 -5.47
N ILE A 592 15.49 -7.48 -6.16
CA ILE A 592 15.06 -8.51 -7.09
C ILE A 592 14.79 -7.86 -8.44
N PHE A 593 15.47 -8.32 -9.47
CA PHE A 593 15.23 -7.93 -10.85
C PHE A 593 14.16 -8.84 -11.46
N LEU A 594 13.12 -8.23 -12.00
CA LEU A 594 12.01 -8.86 -12.69
C LEU A 594 12.16 -8.56 -14.19
N PRO A 595 12.52 -9.57 -14.99
CA PRO A 595 12.83 -9.32 -16.39
C PRO A 595 11.55 -9.00 -17.20
N PRO A 596 11.68 -8.34 -18.37
CA PRO A 596 10.55 -8.05 -19.24
C PRO A 596 9.74 -9.29 -19.64
N LYS A 597 8.46 -9.10 -19.95
CA LYS A 597 7.59 -10.17 -20.46
C LYS A 597 8.19 -10.80 -21.72
N GLY A 598 8.39 -12.13 -21.71
CA GLY A 598 9.03 -12.88 -22.79
C GLY A 598 10.47 -13.30 -22.50
N ILE A 599 11.06 -12.80 -21.42
CA ILE A 599 12.32 -13.27 -20.83
C ILE A 599 11.98 -14.19 -19.66
N SER A 600 12.58 -15.38 -19.57
CA SER A 600 12.35 -16.28 -18.44
C SER A 600 13.25 -15.95 -17.25
N SER A 601 12.76 -16.29 -16.06
CA SER A 601 13.46 -16.07 -14.78
C SER A 601 14.73 -16.91 -14.61
N ASP A 602 14.95 -17.91 -15.48
CA ASP A 602 16.18 -18.70 -15.56
C ASP A 602 17.34 -17.95 -16.22
N GLY A 603 17.12 -16.69 -16.60
CA GLY A 603 18.12 -15.86 -17.25
C GLY A 603 18.18 -16.05 -18.76
N SER A 604 17.26 -16.80 -19.37
CA SER A 604 17.21 -16.97 -20.82
C SER A 604 16.19 -16.05 -21.51
N PHE A 605 16.57 -15.52 -22.67
CA PHE A 605 15.68 -14.75 -23.53
C PHE A 605 15.73 -15.29 -24.96
N LYS A 606 14.57 -15.42 -25.60
CA LYS A 606 14.45 -15.91 -26.98
C LYS A 606 13.71 -14.89 -27.84
N ILE A 607 14.37 -14.37 -28.86
CA ILE A 607 13.73 -13.53 -29.89
C ILE A 607 13.48 -14.40 -31.14
N GLN A 608 12.21 -14.75 -31.37
CA GLN A 608 11.67 -15.41 -32.58
C GLN A 608 12.54 -16.54 -33.18
N GLY A 609 13.17 -17.37 -32.33
CA GLY A 609 13.92 -18.56 -32.76
C GLY A 609 15.26 -18.29 -33.46
N VAL A 610 15.67 -17.02 -33.61
CA VAL A 610 16.93 -16.63 -34.27
C VAL A 610 17.99 -16.26 -33.23
N PHE A 611 17.59 -15.57 -32.15
CA PHE A 611 18.48 -15.15 -31.07
C PHE A 611 18.10 -15.84 -29.76
N ASN A 612 19.09 -16.46 -29.12
CA ASN A 612 19.00 -16.86 -27.72
C ASN A 612 20.04 -16.04 -26.93
N ALA A 613 19.63 -15.48 -25.79
CA ALA A 613 20.56 -14.87 -24.85
C ALA A 613 20.42 -15.55 -23.47
N TYR A 614 21.54 -15.69 -22.76
CA TYR A 614 21.57 -16.16 -21.37
C TYR A 614 22.33 -15.15 -20.53
N TYR A 615 21.99 -14.98 -19.25
CA TYR A 615 22.78 -14.20 -18.31
C TYR A 615 22.90 -14.88 -16.94
N GLY A 616 24.08 -14.73 -16.35
CA GLY A 616 24.43 -15.13 -15.00
C GLY A 616 24.00 -14.10 -13.96
N ASP A 617 24.87 -13.78 -13.01
CA ASP A 617 24.55 -12.92 -11.88
C ASP A 617 24.28 -11.47 -12.27
N ILE A 618 23.34 -10.84 -11.55
CA ILE A 618 22.99 -9.43 -11.71
C ILE A 618 23.66 -8.68 -10.58
N LEU A 619 24.59 -7.80 -10.91
CA LEU A 619 25.33 -6.99 -9.95
C LEU A 619 24.79 -5.57 -9.91
N LEU A 620 24.67 -5.01 -8.71
CA LEU A 620 24.53 -3.58 -8.47
C LEU A 620 25.88 -3.01 -8.01
N ASP A 621 26.33 -1.93 -8.63
CA ASP A 621 27.57 -1.23 -8.26
C ASP A 621 27.39 0.30 -8.42
N ARG A 622 28.39 1.06 -7.96
CA ARG A 622 28.44 2.52 -8.11
C ARG A 622 29.74 2.99 -8.71
N TYR A 623 29.65 3.78 -9.77
CA TYR A 623 30.79 4.30 -10.52
C TYR A 623 30.99 5.80 -10.25
N PRO A 624 32.23 6.25 -9.98
CA PRO A 624 32.52 7.66 -9.80
C PRO A 624 32.52 8.43 -11.12
N GLN A 625 32.11 9.69 -11.07
CA GLN A 625 32.23 10.62 -12.19
C GLN A 625 33.55 11.43 -12.05
N THR A 626 34.39 11.41 -13.08
CA THR A 626 35.76 11.97 -13.01
C THR A 626 35.84 13.48 -13.29
N ASP A 627 34.71 14.15 -13.46
CA ASP A 627 34.61 15.59 -13.81
C ASP A 627 34.79 16.55 -12.63
N GLY A 628 35.19 16.04 -11.45
CA GLY A 628 35.38 16.82 -10.23
C GLY A 628 34.13 16.98 -9.35
N SER A 629 33.00 16.35 -9.70
CA SER A 629 31.74 16.44 -8.96
C SER A 629 31.60 15.46 -7.78
N SER A 630 32.51 14.48 -7.63
CA SER A 630 32.44 13.39 -6.62
C SER A 630 31.13 12.59 -6.63
N LYS A 631 30.30 12.71 -7.68
CA LYS A 631 29.03 12.00 -7.82
C LYS A 631 29.30 10.53 -8.16
N LEU A 632 28.53 9.65 -7.53
CA LEU A 632 28.57 8.20 -7.75
C LEU A 632 27.24 7.78 -8.40
N LEU A 633 27.31 7.14 -9.56
CA LEU A 633 26.16 6.71 -10.35
C LEU A 633 25.89 5.23 -10.13
N PHE A 634 24.62 4.85 -9.97
CA PHE A 634 24.25 3.44 -9.89
C PHE A 634 24.30 2.77 -11.26
N VAL A 635 24.86 1.57 -11.26
CA VAL A 635 25.06 0.75 -12.46
C VAL A 635 24.58 -0.67 -12.17
N ILE A 636 23.77 -1.22 -13.06
CA ILE A 636 23.32 -2.62 -13.02
C ILE A 636 24.07 -3.40 -14.10
N THR A 637 24.70 -4.51 -13.75
CA THR A 637 25.46 -5.34 -14.69
C THR A 637 24.94 -6.78 -14.67
N LEU A 638 24.53 -7.29 -15.82
CA LEU A 638 24.28 -8.72 -16.03
C LEU A 638 25.61 -9.36 -16.45
N GLN A 639 26.06 -10.38 -15.71
CA GLN A 639 27.29 -11.12 -16.00
C GLN A 639 27.02 -12.36 -16.85
N ASP A 640 28.07 -12.94 -17.41
CA ASP A 640 28.04 -14.16 -18.23
C ASP A 640 26.97 -14.11 -19.33
N VAL A 641 26.91 -12.97 -20.02
CA VAL A 641 25.93 -12.76 -21.08
C VAL A 641 26.36 -13.45 -22.37
N ASP A 642 25.69 -14.54 -22.71
CA ASP A 642 25.93 -15.28 -23.96
C ASP A 642 24.85 -14.94 -24.98
N PHE A 643 25.24 -14.41 -26.14
CA PHE A 643 24.35 -14.26 -27.29
C PHE A 643 24.64 -15.36 -28.32
N LEU A 644 23.58 -16.02 -28.79
CA LEU A 644 23.66 -17.08 -29.79
C LEU A 644 22.78 -16.75 -30.99
N ILE A 645 23.36 -16.89 -32.20
CA ILE A 645 22.61 -16.95 -33.47
C ILE A 645 22.78 -18.34 -34.04
N LEU A 646 21.68 -19.04 -34.36
CA LEU A 646 21.72 -20.41 -34.91
C LEU A 646 22.61 -21.36 -34.08
N SER A 647 22.59 -21.20 -32.75
CA SER A 647 23.41 -21.93 -31.78
C SER A 647 24.92 -21.66 -31.83
N ILE A 648 25.37 -20.65 -32.57
CA ILE A 648 26.76 -20.19 -32.61
C ILE A 648 26.91 -19.03 -31.61
N PRO A 649 27.82 -19.12 -30.62
CA PRO A 649 28.08 -18.02 -29.70
C PRO A 649 28.70 -16.84 -30.47
N LEU A 650 28.16 -15.64 -30.26
CA LEU A 650 28.61 -14.42 -30.92
C LEU A 650 29.76 -13.73 -30.21
N ILE A 651 29.97 -14.05 -28.93
CA ILE A 651 31.04 -13.50 -28.11
C ILE A 651 32.02 -14.65 -27.79
N PRO A 652 33.32 -14.53 -28.12
CA PRO A 652 34.31 -15.53 -27.76
C PRO A 652 34.34 -15.78 -26.24
N SER A 653 34.52 -17.02 -25.82
CA SER A 653 34.58 -17.39 -24.39
C SER A 653 35.76 -16.78 -23.62
N THR A 654 36.72 -16.20 -24.32
CA THR A 654 37.91 -15.54 -23.76
C THR A 654 37.68 -14.06 -23.45
N TRP A 655 36.53 -13.51 -23.85
CA TRP A 655 36.19 -12.11 -23.66
C TRP A 655 35.25 -11.92 -22.47
N GLU A 656 35.28 -10.74 -21.88
CA GLU A 656 34.33 -10.42 -20.82
C GLU A 656 32.91 -10.25 -21.38
N ARG A 657 31.98 -11.01 -20.81
CA ARG A 657 30.58 -11.12 -21.25
C ARG A 657 29.68 -10.44 -20.23
N ALA A 658 29.50 -9.13 -20.35
CA ALA A 658 28.60 -8.42 -19.46
C ALA A 658 27.75 -7.39 -20.20
N LEU A 659 26.51 -7.21 -19.75
CA LEU A 659 25.57 -6.20 -20.22
C LEU A 659 25.32 -5.21 -19.09
N THR A 660 25.70 -3.96 -19.29
CA THR A 660 25.71 -2.93 -18.25
C THR A 660 24.68 -1.85 -18.55
N PHE A 661 23.92 -1.44 -17.54
CA PHE A 661 22.83 -0.47 -17.57
C PHE A 661 23.09 0.69 -16.60
N PHE A 662 22.88 1.94 -17.02
CA PHE A 662 23.05 3.13 -16.18
C PHE A 662 22.23 4.32 -16.70
N GLY A 663 21.90 5.26 -15.81
CA GLY A 663 21.19 6.51 -16.17
C GLY A 663 22.10 7.53 -16.87
N ASP A 664 21.51 8.52 -17.54
CA ASP A 664 22.27 9.63 -18.15
C ASP A 664 22.97 10.46 -17.05
N PRO A 665 24.32 10.51 -17.00
CA PRO A 665 25.06 11.24 -15.98
C PRO A 665 24.86 12.77 -16.05
N THR A 666 24.41 13.28 -17.20
CA THR A 666 24.13 14.71 -17.42
C THR A 666 22.68 15.09 -17.07
N LYS A 667 21.77 14.11 -17.06
CA LYS A 667 20.34 14.26 -16.78
C LYS A 667 19.89 13.24 -15.73
N PRO A 668 20.25 13.43 -14.44
CA PRO A 668 19.70 12.61 -13.37
C PRO A 668 18.17 12.65 -13.43
N LYS A 669 17.52 11.49 -13.19
CA LYS A 669 16.08 11.26 -13.37
C LYS A 669 15.54 11.42 -14.79
N GLY A 670 16.42 11.35 -15.78
CA GLY A 670 16.00 11.17 -17.15
C GLY A 670 15.15 9.91 -17.31
N ASN A 671 14.36 9.85 -18.38
CA ASN A 671 13.55 8.67 -18.70
C ASN A 671 14.33 7.59 -19.47
N ASN A 672 15.55 7.90 -19.90
CA ASN A 672 16.31 7.07 -20.83
C ASN A 672 17.39 6.30 -20.09
N LEU A 673 17.43 5.00 -20.33
CA LEU A 673 18.47 4.11 -19.83
C LEU A 673 19.53 3.90 -20.91
N ASN A 674 20.78 4.07 -20.53
CA ASN A 674 21.91 3.76 -21.40
C ASN A 674 22.40 2.35 -21.09
N TRP A 675 22.81 1.61 -22.12
CA TRP A 675 23.35 0.28 -21.93
C TRP A 675 24.31 -0.12 -23.05
N PHE A 676 25.23 -1.03 -22.73
CA PHE A 676 26.21 -1.58 -23.67
C PHE A 676 26.70 -2.97 -23.23
N VAL A 677 27.28 -3.71 -24.16
CA VAL A 677 27.98 -4.99 -23.90
C VAL A 677 29.48 -4.75 -23.81
N GLY A 678 30.13 -5.04 -22.68
CA GLY A 678 31.59 -4.83 -22.51
C GLY A 678 32.13 -5.08 -21.10
N ASN A 679 33.37 -4.66 -20.83
CA ASN A 679 34.04 -4.89 -19.55
C ASN A 679 33.44 -3.97 -18.45
N PRO A 680 32.87 -4.53 -17.36
CA PRO A 680 32.43 -3.77 -16.19
C PRO A 680 33.64 -3.35 -15.32
N SER A 681 34.52 -2.51 -15.88
CA SER A 681 35.75 -2.03 -15.23
C SER A 681 35.58 -0.64 -14.63
N HIS A 682 36.03 -0.49 -13.39
CA HIS A 682 36.22 0.80 -12.72
C HIS A 682 37.52 1.52 -13.15
N ASP A 683 38.37 0.85 -13.92
CA ASP A 683 39.61 1.43 -14.43
C ASP A 683 39.29 2.35 -15.62
N PRO A 684 39.66 3.64 -15.56
CA PRO A 684 39.52 4.55 -16.70
C PRO A 684 40.52 4.25 -17.84
N SER A 685 41.46 3.32 -17.66
CA SER A 685 42.40 2.90 -18.70
C SER A 685 41.66 2.10 -19.77
N PRO A 686 41.80 2.45 -21.06
CA PRO A 686 41.13 1.72 -22.13
C PRO A 686 41.70 0.31 -22.23
N ASP A 687 40.88 -0.70 -21.95
CA ASP A 687 41.19 -2.08 -22.29
C ASP A 687 41.03 -2.23 -23.82
N THR A 688 42.12 -2.01 -24.55
CA THR A 688 42.13 -2.31 -25.98
C THR A 688 42.10 -3.83 -26.09
N GLY A 689 40.95 -4.42 -26.41
CA GLY A 689 40.71 -5.87 -26.54
C GLY A 689 41.57 -6.62 -27.57
N ASN A 690 42.78 -6.15 -27.87
CA ASN A 690 43.81 -6.74 -28.71
C ASN A 690 44.53 -7.92 -28.03
N GLY A 691 43.82 -8.71 -27.21
CA GLY A 691 44.31 -10.02 -26.81
C GLY A 691 44.30 -10.94 -28.03
N THR A 692 45.44 -11.11 -28.70
CA THR A 692 45.65 -12.24 -29.63
C THR A 692 45.57 -13.52 -28.80
N VAL A 693 44.41 -14.18 -28.84
CA VAL A 693 44.27 -15.54 -28.31
C VAL A 693 44.34 -16.50 -29.48
N ASP A 694 45.42 -17.29 -29.53
CA ASP A 694 45.51 -18.46 -30.41
C ASP A 694 44.59 -19.56 -29.86
N VAL A 695 43.38 -19.65 -30.41
CA VAL A 695 42.49 -20.80 -30.22
C VAL A 695 42.09 -21.32 -31.59
N ALA A 696 42.34 -22.60 -31.82
CA ALA A 696 42.09 -23.28 -33.08
C ALA A 696 40.57 -23.51 -33.31
N PHE A 697 39.85 -22.47 -33.71
CA PHE A 697 38.55 -22.57 -34.40
C PHE A 697 38.48 -21.48 -35.49
N ILE A 698 37.97 -21.84 -36.68
CA ILE A 698 38.10 -21.09 -37.96
C ILE A 698 37.00 -19.99 -38.10
N ALA A 699 36.55 -19.39 -36.99
CA ALA A 699 35.59 -18.28 -37.03
C ALA A 699 35.91 -17.23 -35.96
N LYS A 700 36.04 -15.96 -36.36
CA LYS A 700 36.14 -14.82 -35.43
C LYS A 700 34.84 -14.00 -35.49
N PRO A 701 33.75 -14.42 -34.82
CA PRO A 701 32.59 -13.55 -34.66
C PRO A 701 32.93 -12.43 -33.67
N PHE A 702 32.66 -11.19 -34.06
CA PHE A 702 32.63 -10.02 -33.21
C PHE A 702 31.25 -9.40 -33.27
N MET A 703 30.69 -9.05 -32.10
CA MET A 703 29.46 -8.30 -32.01
C MET A 703 29.63 -7.14 -31.04
N GLY A 704 29.09 -5.97 -31.37
CA GLY A 704 28.90 -4.88 -30.44
C GLY A 704 27.45 -4.41 -30.43
N LEU A 705 26.99 -3.99 -29.24
CA LEU A 705 25.62 -3.60 -29.02
C LEU A 705 25.54 -2.49 -27.98
N MET A 706 24.94 -1.35 -28.35
CA MET A 706 24.83 -0.16 -27.51
C MET A 706 23.51 0.60 -27.78
N SER A 707 23.06 1.37 -26.79
CA SER A 707 21.91 2.28 -26.89
C SER A 707 22.31 3.69 -26.47
N GLY A 708 21.66 4.72 -27.03
CA GLY A 708 21.93 6.13 -26.71
C GLY A 708 23.15 6.72 -27.45
N LEU A 709 23.60 6.05 -28.51
CA LEU A 709 24.75 6.44 -29.33
C LEU A 709 24.33 6.56 -30.80
N ASP A 710 24.63 7.70 -31.40
CA ASP A 710 24.34 8.02 -32.80
C ASP A 710 25.64 7.93 -33.62
N LEU A 711 25.62 7.12 -34.69
CA LEU A 711 26.80 6.87 -35.51
C LEU A 711 26.94 7.96 -36.59
N LYS A 712 28.05 8.71 -36.55
CA LYS A 712 28.41 9.62 -37.63
C LYS A 712 28.97 8.84 -38.81
N THR A 713 28.12 8.62 -39.81
CA THR A 713 28.52 8.04 -41.08
C THR A 713 28.45 9.08 -42.20
N ASP A 714 29.18 8.83 -43.30
CA ASP A 714 28.95 9.57 -44.55
C ASP A 714 27.68 9.01 -45.20
N PRO A 715 26.57 9.78 -45.22
CA PRO A 715 25.29 9.29 -45.69
C PRO A 715 25.27 9.05 -47.21
N THR A 716 26.27 9.51 -47.95
CA THR A 716 26.27 9.41 -49.43
C THR A 716 26.93 8.14 -49.95
N SER A 717 27.79 7.49 -49.16
CA SER A 717 28.55 6.31 -49.59
C SER A 717 27.75 5.01 -49.45
N ILE A 718 27.72 4.19 -50.50
CA ILE A 718 27.17 2.83 -50.45
C ILE A 718 28.07 1.85 -49.68
N ASN A 719 29.38 2.13 -49.63
CA ASN A 719 30.39 1.31 -48.96
C ASN A 719 30.64 1.79 -47.52
N VAL A 720 29.60 2.25 -46.83
CA VAL A 720 29.67 2.85 -45.51
C VAL A 720 29.83 1.83 -44.38
N ILE A 721 29.29 0.61 -44.55
CA ILE A 721 29.19 -0.42 -43.51
C ILE A 721 30.58 -0.87 -42.99
N GLY A 722 31.52 -1.18 -43.89
CA GLY A 722 32.86 -1.63 -43.51
C GLY A 722 33.67 -0.58 -42.73
N PRO A 723 33.84 0.65 -43.25
CA PRO A 723 34.50 1.75 -42.54
C PRO A 723 33.82 2.13 -41.22
N ALA A 724 32.48 2.10 -41.17
CA ALA A 724 31.72 2.34 -39.95
C ALA A 724 32.05 1.31 -38.86
N ILE A 725 32.00 0.02 -39.20
CA ILE A 725 32.36 -1.07 -38.28
C ILE A 725 33.83 -0.97 -37.83
N ASN A 726 34.76 -0.73 -38.76
CA ASN A 726 36.18 -0.52 -38.44
C ASN A 726 36.40 0.63 -37.45
N SER A 727 35.59 1.69 -37.56
CA SER A 727 35.65 2.83 -36.65
C SER A 727 35.03 2.51 -35.29
N LEU A 728 33.97 1.70 -35.24
CA LEU A 728 33.35 1.25 -33.99
C LEU A 728 34.31 0.40 -33.14
N PHE A 729 35.21 -0.35 -33.76
CA PHE A 729 36.27 -1.06 -33.05
C PHE A 729 37.28 -0.16 -32.32
N SER A 730 37.35 1.13 -32.67
CA SER A 730 38.22 2.08 -31.97
C SER A 730 37.57 2.70 -30.73
N VAL A 731 36.28 2.45 -30.49
CA VAL A 731 35.55 2.95 -29.32
C VAL A 731 35.87 2.06 -28.11
N PRO A 732 36.46 2.58 -27.02
CA PRO A 732 36.70 1.79 -25.81
C PRO A 732 35.37 1.37 -25.17
N ILE A 733 35.18 0.07 -24.95
CA ILE A 733 33.93 -0.48 -24.42
C ILE A 733 34.11 -0.87 -22.94
N SER A 734 34.32 0.15 -22.10
CA SER A 734 34.43 0.06 -20.63
C SER A 734 33.41 0.97 -19.97
N THR A 735 32.76 0.50 -18.90
CA THR A 735 31.75 1.27 -18.15
C THR A 735 32.25 2.64 -17.74
N MET A 736 33.42 2.71 -17.11
CA MET A 736 33.98 3.95 -16.57
C MET A 736 34.34 4.93 -17.69
N VAL A 737 34.90 4.45 -18.81
CA VAL A 737 35.25 5.30 -19.96
C VAL A 737 33.99 5.90 -20.61
N ILE A 738 32.94 5.08 -20.79
CA ILE A 738 31.68 5.52 -21.40
C ILE A 738 30.98 6.56 -20.51
N ILE A 739 30.83 6.29 -19.21
CA ILE A 739 30.24 7.24 -18.25
C ILE A 739 30.97 8.58 -18.29
N ASN A 740 32.31 8.58 -18.26
CA ASN A 740 33.11 9.80 -18.30
C ASN A 740 33.01 10.55 -19.63
N ASN A 741 32.95 9.83 -20.76
CA ASN A 741 32.80 10.45 -22.08
C ASN A 741 31.44 11.15 -22.22
N ILE A 742 30.35 10.52 -21.74
CA ILE A 742 29.02 11.12 -21.71
C ILE A 742 29.00 12.34 -20.77
N ALA A 743 29.50 12.18 -19.54
CA ALA A 743 29.55 13.24 -18.54
C ALA A 743 30.35 14.47 -18.99
N SER A 744 31.48 14.26 -19.67
CA SER A 744 32.34 15.34 -20.17
C SER A 744 31.88 15.96 -21.48
N GLY A 745 30.78 15.48 -22.07
CA GLY A 745 30.30 15.94 -23.37
C GLY A 745 31.32 15.77 -24.49
N LYS A 746 32.31 14.87 -24.34
CA LYS A 746 33.33 14.59 -25.35
C LYS A 746 32.71 13.79 -26.50
N THR A 747 31.95 14.48 -27.34
CA THR A 747 31.38 14.00 -28.60
C THR A 747 32.39 14.19 -29.75
N GLY A 748 33.60 13.67 -29.57
CA GLY A 748 34.71 13.82 -30.52
C GLY A 748 35.15 12.47 -31.07
N GLY A 749 34.45 11.95 -32.09
CA GLY A 749 34.74 10.68 -32.74
C GLY A 749 33.68 10.29 -33.78
N VAL A 750 33.70 9.03 -34.21
CA VAL A 750 32.73 8.44 -35.17
C VAL A 750 31.36 8.19 -34.53
N VAL A 751 31.22 8.33 -33.21
CA VAL A 751 29.97 8.16 -32.47
C VAL A 751 29.71 9.38 -31.58
N ASN A 752 28.46 9.83 -31.51
CA ASN A 752 27.97 10.86 -30.60
C ASN A 752 27.06 10.26 -29.53
N TYR A 753 27.09 10.80 -28.32
CA TYR A 753 26.00 10.55 -27.37
C TYR A 753 24.74 11.28 -27.80
N ASN A 754 23.67 10.52 -28.01
CA ASN A 754 22.34 11.03 -28.27
C ASN A 754 21.35 10.15 -27.50
N PRO A 755 20.78 10.62 -26.37
CA PRO A 755 19.87 9.82 -25.56
C PRO A 755 18.58 9.44 -26.29
N ASP A 756 18.27 10.09 -27.43
CA ASP A 756 17.13 9.78 -28.29
C ASP A 756 17.50 8.81 -29.45
N ALA A 757 18.77 8.42 -29.58
CA ALA A 757 19.21 7.42 -30.56
C ALA A 757 18.73 6.02 -30.16
N GLY A 758 18.38 5.22 -31.17
CA GLY A 758 17.91 3.86 -30.99
C GLY A 758 19.04 2.86 -30.73
N LEU A 759 18.82 1.63 -31.19
CA LEU A 759 19.77 0.54 -31.04
C LEU A 759 20.89 0.63 -32.08
N LEU A 760 22.14 0.65 -31.63
CA LEU A 760 23.33 0.46 -32.46
C LEU A 760 23.89 -0.96 -32.23
N PHE A 761 23.74 -1.80 -33.25
CA PHE A 761 24.24 -3.17 -33.32
C PHE A 761 25.21 -3.29 -34.50
N TRP A 762 26.32 -3.99 -34.30
CA TRP A 762 27.16 -4.41 -35.40
C TRP A 762 27.71 -5.81 -35.19
N LEU A 763 27.93 -6.52 -36.29
CA LEU A 763 28.38 -7.91 -36.33
C LEU A 763 29.42 -8.05 -37.43
N GLU A 764 30.53 -8.70 -37.13
CA GLU A 764 31.53 -9.15 -38.10
C GLU A 764 31.80 -10.63 -37.87
N ILE A 765 31.60 -11.47 -38.88
CA ILE A 765 31.92 -12.88 -38.81
C ILE A 765 32.78 -13.26 -40.00
N ASP A 766 34.00 -13.73 -39.72
CA ASP A 766 34.91 -14.25 -40.72
C ASP A 766 34.94 -15.78 -40.69
N PHE A 767 34.34 -16.41 -41.68
CA PHE A 767 34.40 -17.85 -41.96
C PHE A 767 35.25 -18.11 -43.20
N SER A 768 36.58 -18.13 -43.10
CA SER A 768 37.47 -18.31 -44.28
C SER A 768 36.94 -19.40 -45.25
N PRO A 769 36.57 -19.07 -46.50
CA PRO A 769 36.85 -17.81 -47.22
C PRO A 769 35.77 -16.72 -47.15
N VAL A 770 34.61 -16.92 -46.53
CA VAL A 770 33.49 -15.97 -46.44
C VAL A 770 33.68 -14.98 -45.29
N SER A 771 33.35 -13.71 -45.50
CA SER A 771 33.25 -12.66 -44.47
C SER A 771 31.86 -12.03 -44.53
N LEU A 772 31.22 -11.86 -43.38
CA LEU A 772 29.93 -11.22 -43.20
C LEU A 772 30.08 -10.05 -42.24
N LYS A 773 29.72 -8.84 -42.67
CA LYS A 773 29.59 -7.67 -41.81
C LYS A 773 28.15 -7.19 -41.83
N LEU A 774 27.56 -6.91 -40.67
CA LEU A 774 26.23 -6.31 -40.54
C LEU A 774 26.31 -5.11 -39.60
N LEU A 775 25.57 -4.05 -39.91
CA LEU A 775 25.44 -2.85 -39.10
C LEU A 775 23.96 -2.46 -39.05
N PHE A 776 23.46 -2.16 -37.86
CA PHE A 776 22.12 -1.71 -37.60
C PHE A 776 22.23 -0.53 -36.62
N ASP A 777 21.82 0.65 -37.05
CA ASP A 777 21.86 1.91 -36.33
C ASP A 777 20.47 2.52 -36.47
N ASP A 778 19.59 2.25 -35.50
CA ASP A 778 18.17 2.56 -35.59
C ASP A 778 17.88 4.05 -35.26
N PRO A 779 17.13 4.80 -36.09
CA PRO A 779 16.54 4.45 -37.38
C PRO A 779 17.37 4.88 -38.60
N SER A 780 18.62 5.29 -38.37
CA SER A 780 19.47 6.02 -39.31
C SER A 780 20.05 5.17 -40.44
N LEU A 781 20.57 3.98 -40.15
CA LEU A 781 21.37 3.19 -41.09
C LEU A 781 21.28 1.68 -40.79
N TYR A 782 21.07 0.86 -41.81
CA TYR A 782 21.04 -0.60 -41.67
C TYR A 782 21.69 -1.22 -42.89
N GLY A 783 22.52 -2.23 -42.76
CA GLY A 783 23.13 -2.82 -43.95
C GLY A 783 24.09 -3.94 -43.65
N GLY A 784 24.61 -4.52 -44.71
CA GLY A 784 25.54 -5.62 -44.63
C GLY A 784 26.43 -5.76 -45.85
N VAL A 785 27.55 -6.43 -45.62
CA VAL A 785 28.56 -6.74 -46.61
C VAL A 785 28.88 -8.23 -46.52
N ILE A 786 28.75 -8.94 -47.63
CA ILE A 786 29.16 -10.34 -47.76
C ILE A 786 30.31 -10.39 -48.75
N LYS A 787 31.46 -10.92 -48.35
CA LYS A 787 32.62 -11.11 -49.22
C LYS A 787 33.05 -12.56 -49.25
N VAL A 788 33.49 -13.05 -50.41
CA VAL A 788 34.20 -14.33 -50.54
C VAL A 788 35.64 -14.06 -50.94
N GLY A 789 36.55 -14.39 -50.02
CA GLY A 789 37.98 -14.22 -50.15
C GLY A 789 38.59 -15.01 -51.31
N PRO A 790 39.78 -14.58 -51.79
CA PRO A 790 40.46 -15.23 -52.90
C PRO A 790 40.88 -16.67 -52.56
N PRO A 791 41.09 -17.54 -53.57
CA PRO A 791 41.58 -18.89 -53.35
C PRO A 791 42.95 -18.87 -52.65
N LYS A 792 43.11 -19.68 -51.60
CA LYS A 792 44.40 -19.83 -50.90
C LYS A 792 45.43 -20.39 -51.89
N LYS A 793 46.52 -19.65 -52.15
CA LYS A 793 47.65 -20.18 -52.91
C LYS A 793 48.27 -21.35 -52.11
N LYS A 794 48.46 -22.51 -52.74
CA LYS A 794 49.27 -23.60 -52.16
C LYS A 794 50.70 -23.08 -52.01
N GLU A 795 51.20 -22.98 -50.78
CA GLU A 795 52.61 -22.65 -50.52
C GLU A 795 53.50 -23.74 -51.12
N GLN A 796 54.42 -23.34 -52.00
CA GLN A 796 55.54 -24.18 -52.41
C GLN A 796 56.48 -24.32 -51.21
N LYS A 797 56.79 -25.57 -50.82
CA LYS A 797 57.85 -25.85 -49.85
C LYS A 797 59.17 -25.23 -50.37
N PRO A 798 59.94 -24.53 -49.53
CA PRO A 798 61.30 -24.17 -49.89
C PRO A 798 62.16 -25.43 -49.91
N ASP A 799 62.89 -25.62 -51.01
CA ASP A 799 64.04 -26.52 -51.09
C ASP A 799 65.09 -26.11 -50.04
N GLY A 800 65.76 -27.10 -49.48
CA GLY A 800 66.60 -26.96 -48.30
C GLY A 800 67.89 -26.16 -48.51
N ASP A 801 68.48 -25.77 -47.38
CA ASP A 801 69.94 -25.77 -47.23
C ASP A 801 70.32 -25.97 -45.76
N GLU A 802 71.48 -26.57 -45.59
CA GLU A 802 72.05 -27.22 -44.42
C GLU A 802 72.51 -26.26 -43.31
N GLY A 803 72.59 -26.78 -42.08
CA GLY A 803 73.65 -26.37 -41.15
C GLY A 803 73.24 -26.12 -39.70
N GLY A 804 73.63 -27.05 -38.81
CA GLY A 804 74.36 -26.67 -37.59
C GLY A 804 73.62 -26.66 -36.25
N GLU A 805 73.63 -27.83 -35.59
CA GLU A 805 74.00 -28.07 -34.19
C GLU A 805 73.33 -27.30 -33.01
N GLY A 806 72.75 -28.09 -32.08
CA GLY A 806 73.20 -28.03 -30.68
C GLY A 806 72.13 -28.01 -29.56
N GLY A 807 71.99 -29.15 -28.86
CA GLY A 807 71.64 -29.25 -27.42
C GLY A 807 70.16 -29.41 -27.09
N GLU A 808 69.66 -30.63 -26.80
CA GLU A 808 69.57 -31.26 -25.44
C GLU A 808 68.72 -30.45 -24.43
N GLY A 809 67.70 -30.97 -23.76
CA GLY A 809 67.13 -32.31 -23.66
C GLY A 809 66.06 -32.39 -22.56
N GLY A 810 65.27 -33.47 -22.58
CA GLY A 810 64.47 -34.01 -21.47
C GLY A 810 63.15 -33.28 -21.15
N GLY A 811 62.00 -33.94 -20.97
CA GLY A 811 61.66 -35.35 -20.97
C GLY A 811 60.34 -35.55 -20.21
N GLY A 812 59.45 -36.40 -20.76
CA GLY A 812 58.37 -37.09 -20.03
C GLY A 812 57.17 -36.25 -19.59
N GLU A 813 55.92 -36.71 -19.57
CA GLU A 813 55.29 -37.97 -19.95
C GLU A 813 53.81 -37.62 -20.24
N ALA A 814 53.25 -38.16 -21.31
CA ALA A 814 51.81 -38.29 -21.47
C ALA A 814 51.40 -39.71 -21.03
N PRO A 815 50.26 -39.92 -20.36
CA PRO A 815 49.71 -41.25 -20.25
C PRO A 815 48.97 -41.63 -21.54
N MET A 816 49.41 -42.76 -22.11
CA MET A 816 48.69 -43.58 -23.08
C MET A 816 47.35 -44.08 -22.50
N ALA A 817 46.34 -44.20 -23.36
CA ALA A 817 45.81 -45.50 -23.81
C ALA A 817 44.38 -45.35 -24.36
N MET A 818 44.16 -45.70 -25.63
CA MET A 818 43.62 -47.01 -25.99
C MET A 818 43.65 -47.15 -27.51
N ALA A 819 44.41 -48.15 -27.96
CA ALA A 819 44.35 -48.69 -29.28
C ALA A 819 43.10 -49.56 -29.41
N ASP A 820 42.42 -49.48 -30.55
CA ASP A 820 41.78 -50.66 -31.12
C ASP A 820 42.31 -50.82 -32.54
N ASP A 821 42.69 -52.06 -32.81
CA ASP A 821 43.51 -52.55 -33.90
C ASP A 821 42.59 -53.30 -34.88
N GLY A 822 42.89 -53.22 -36.17
CA GLY A 822 42.17 -54.03 -37.15
C GLY A 822 42.31 -53.54 -38.59
N GLY A 823 43.27 -54.11 -39.32
CA GLY A 823 43.07 -54.40 -40.74
C GLY A 823 44.19 -53.97 -41.68
N ASP A 824 45.10 -54.90 -41.91
CA ASP A 824 46.23 -54.91 -42.82
C ASP A 824 45.85 -54.87 -44.33
N GLY A 825 46.70 -54.21 -45.12
CA GLY A 825 47.20 -54.68 -46.41
C GLY A 825 46.31 -54.66 -47.67
N GLY A 826 46.74 -53.89 -48.68
CA GLY A 826 46.63 -54.34 -50.08
C GLY A 826 46.26 -53.31 -51.15
N GLU A 827 47.29 -52.84 -51.87
CA GLU A 827 47.33 -52.62 -53.32
C GLU A 827 46.48 -51.49 -53.98
N GLY A 828 47.22 -50.45 -54.39
CA GLY A 828 47.26 -49.92 -55.76
C GLY A 828 45.95 -49.82 -56.55
N GLY A 829 45.34 -48.63 -56.52
CA GLY A 829 44.35 -48.21 -57.51
C GLY A 829 44.60 -46.77 -57.95
N GLU A 830 45.12 -46.61 -59.17
CA GLU A 830 44.96 -45.38 -59.95
C GLU A 830 43.46 -45.13 -60.15
N GLY A 831 42.96 -43.95 -59.79
CA GLY A 831 41.57 -43.58 -60.04
C GLY A 831 41.18 -42.20 -59.51
N GLY A 832 41.22 -41.20 -60.39
CA GLY A 832 40.32 -40.03 -60.36
C GLY A 832 40.55 -38.98 -59.27
N ASP A 833 41.40 -37.99 -59.55
CA ASP A 833 41.30 -36.66 -58.94
C ASP A 833 40.04 -35.96 -59.51
N ASP A 834 38.88 -36.29 -58.95
CA ASP A 834 37.65 -35.55 -59.19
C ASP A 834 37.76 -34.18 -58.50
N GLY A 835 38.24 -33.20 -59.28
CA GLY A 835 38.39 -31.81 -58.87
C GLY A 835 37.10 -31.19 -58.35
N LYS A 836 36.86 -31.30 -57.04
CA LYS A 836 35.93 -30.41 -56.33
C LYS A 836 36.58 -29.03 -56.25
N LYS A 837 36.20 -28.13 -57.16
CA LYS A 837 36.52 -26.70 -57.06
C LYS A 837 36.10 -26.20 -55.68
N SER A 838 37.04 -25.61 -54.94
CA SER A 838 36.72 -24.98 -53.65
C SER A 838 35.73 -23.84 -53.87
N LEU A 839 34.92 -23.53 -52.85
CA LEU A 839 34.03 -22.35 -52.86
C LEU A 839 34.79 -21.08 -53.26
N SER A 840 36.04 -20.95 -52.80
CA SER A 840 36.96 -19.85 -53.14
C SER A 840 37.38 -19.82 -54.62
N ASP A 841 37.46 -20.99 -55.26
CA ASP A 841 37.89 -21.09 -56.66
C ASP A 841 36.78 -20.64 -57.62
N THR A 842 35.53 -20.80 -57.19
CA THR A 842 34.34 -20.47 -57.99
C THR A 842 33.79 -19.08 -57.67
N TRP A 843 33.83 -18.68 -56.40
CA TRP A 843 33.19 -17.46 -55.91
C TRP A 843 34.18 -16.41 -55.38
N GLY A 844 35.49 -16.67 -55.44
CA GLY A 844 36.51 -15.73 -54.97
C GLY A 844 36.41 -14.36 -55.66
N GLY A 845 36.34 -13.30 -54.84
CA GLY A 845 36.13 -11.93 -55.28
C GLY A 845 34.67 -11.48 -55.36
N LEU A 846 33.70 -12.35 -55.05
CA LEU A 846 32.31 -11.95 -54.87
C LEU A 846 32.19 -10.97 -53.70
N GLU A 847 31.53 -9.83 -53.93
CA GLU A 847 31.15 -8.88 -52.89
C GLU A 847 29.72 -8.40 -53.11
N LEU A 848 28.87 -8.58 -52.09
CA LEU A 848 27.51 -8.06 -52.04
C LEU A 848 27.43 -7.04 -50.90
N VAL A 849 27.00 -5.82 -51.22
CA VAL A 849 26.74 -4.76 -50.25
C VAL A 849 25.26 -4.41 -50.35
N PHE A 850 24.59 -4.28 -49.21
CA PHE A 850 23.24 -3.74 -49.14
C PHE A 850 23.15 -2.77 -47.97
N VAL A 851 22.42 -1.67 -48.15
CA VAL A 851 22.27 -0.63 -47.14
C VAL A 851 20.90 0.01 -47.29
N TYR A 852 20.24 0.26 -46.17
CA TYR A 852 19.14 1.18 -46.02
C TYR A 852 19.63 2.37 -45.20
N ARG A 853 19.28 3.59 -45.62
CA ARG A 853 19.62 4.82 -44.91
C ARG A 853 18.42 5.76 -44.86
N LYS A 854 18.23 6.40 -43.71
CA LYS A 854 17.24 7.46 -43.55
C LYS A 854 17.83 8.77 -44.04
N ILE A 855 17.25 9.36 -45.08
CA ILE A 855 17.69 10.65 -45.63
C ILE A 855 17.07 11.80 -44.83
N ASN A 856 15.79 11.68 -44.52
CA ASN A 856 15.04 12.58 -43.63
C ASN A 856 13.82 11.84 -43.05
N ASP A 857 12.97 12.54 -42.30
CA ASP A 857 11.81 11.92 -41.64
C ASP A 857 10.78 11.28 -42.60
N ASN A 858 10.77 11.68 -43.87
CA ASN A 858 9.80 11.22 -44.87
C ASN A 858 10.43 10.43 -46.03
N LEU A 859 11.76 10.32 -46.08
CA LEU A 859 12.49 9.71 -47.20
C LEU A 859 13.62 8.82 -46.68
N GLY A 860 13.59 7.56 -47.11
CA GLY A 860 14.70 6.62 -46.96
C GLY A 860 15.16 6.09 -48.30
N GLU A 861 16.31 5.44 -48.31
CA GLU A 861 16.92 4.87 -49.51
C GLU A 861 17.46 3.48 -49.22
N TYR A 862 17.11 2.52 -50.06
CA TYR A 862 17.67 1.18 -50.13
C TYR A 862 18.67 1.11 -51.28
N ALA A 863 19.94 0.91 -51.00
CA ALA A 863 20.98 0.75 -52.00
C ALA A 863 21.62 -0.63 -51.92
N GLY A 864 21.95 -1.22 -53.07
CA GLY A 864 22.64 -2.49 -53.18
C GLY A 864 23.74 -2.42 -54.23
N GLN A 865 24.91 -3.00 -53.94
CA GLN A 865 26.01 -3.16 -54.88
C GLN A 865 26.39 -4.63 -54.98
N PHE A 866 26.62 -5.06 -56.21
CA PHE A 866 27.02 -6.42 -56.54
C PHE A 866 28.30 -6.41 -57.38
N THR A 867 29.33 -7.07 -56.85
CA THR A 867 30.61 -7.28 -57.52
C THR A 867 30.76 -8.76 -57.84
N LEU A 868 30.95 -9.06 -59.11
CA LEU A 868 31.07 -10.42 -59.62
C LEU A 868 32.39 -11.09 -59.19
N PRO A 869 32.40 -12.42 -58.94
CA PRO A 869 33.62 -13.19 -58.73
C PRO A 869 34.64 -12.98 -59.86
N LYS A 870 35.93 -13.04 -59.54
CA LYS A 870 37.02 -12.90 -60.54
C LYS A 870 36.95 -13.95 -61.64
N ALA A 871 36.49 -15.15 -61.30
CA ALA A 871 36.32 -16.26 -62.23
C ALA A 871 35.32 -16.00 -63.37
N ILE A 872 34.37 -15.07 -63.18
CA ILE A 872 33.33 -14.73 -64.16
C ILE A 872 33.31 -13.27 -64.59
N SER A 873 34.06 -12.40 -63.89
CA SER A 873 34.20 -10.99 -64.26
C SER A 873 35.34 -10.77 -65.25
N THR A 874 36.36 -11.61 -65.28
CA THR A 874 37.51 -11.43 -66.19
C THR A 874 37.40 -12.35 -67.41
N PHE A 875 37.40 -11.75 -68.61
CA PHE A 875 37.54 -12.43 -69.89
C PHE A 875 38.92 -12.17 -70.47
N ASN A 876 39.66 -13.26 -70.74
CA ASN A 876 40.99 -13.18 -71.31
C ASN A 876 40.90 -13.43 -72.83
N LEU A 877 41.14 -12.40 -73.64
CA LEU A 877 41.04 -12.44 -75.11
C LEU A 877 42.44 -12.42 -75.77
N GLY A 878 43.45 -12.98 -75.12
CA GLY A 878 44.84 -13.01 -75.63
C GLY A 878 45.68 -11.87 -75.05
N GLU A 879 45.96 -10.82 -75.82
CA GLU A 879 46.75 -9.65 -75.35
C GLU A 879 45.92 -8.62 -74.57
N VAL A 880 44.60 -8.83 -74.44
CA VAL A 880 43.67 -7.91 -73.76
C VAL A 880 42.84 -8.66 -72.73
N GLU A 881 42.86 -8.14 -71.50
CA GLU A 881 42.03 -8.58 -70.38
C GLU A 881 40.86 -7.61 -70.20
N ILE A 882 39.61 -8.11 -70.28
CA ILE A 882 38.40 -7.32 -70.04
C ILE A 882 37.78 -7.77 -68.72
N THR A 883 37.65 -6.85 -67.76
CA THR A 883 36.97 -7.11 -66.48
C THR A 883 35.61 -6.41 -66.45
N LEU A 884 34.55 -7.17 -66.16
CA LEU A 884 33.19 -6.64 -65.97
C LEU A 884 33.13 -5.71 -64.75
N PRO A 885 32.37 -4.60 -64.84
CA PRO A 885 32.18 -3.67 -63.74
C PRO A 885 31.29 -4.25 -62.64
N SER A 886 31.29 -3.56 -61.49
CA SER A 886 30.28 -3.75 -60.46
C SER A 886 28.98 -3.04 -60.84
N PHE A 887 27.85 -3.58 -60.36
CA PHE A 887 26.52 -3.03 -60.59
C PHE A 887 25.92 -2.55 -59.27
N GLY A 888 25.31 -1.38 -59.25
CA GLY A 888 24.63 -0.80 -58.11
C GLY A 888 23.21 -0.38 -58.43
N MET A 889 22.29 -0.49 -57.48
CA MET A 889 20.91 -0.02 -57.57
C MET A 889 20.54 0.69 -56.27
N GLU A 890 19.92 1.86 -56.39
CA GLU A 890 19.42 2.69 -55.29
C GLU A 890 17.90 2.85 -55.50
N TYR A 891 17.10 2.60 -54.47
CA TYR A 891 15.64 2.69 -54.48
C TYR A 891 15.17 3.53 -53.31
N PHE A 892 14.43 4.60 -53.59
CA PHE A 892 13.96 5.55 -52.59
C PHE A 892 12.53 5.22 -52.16
N THR A 893 12.21 5.46 -50.89
CA THR A 893 10.88 5.12 -50.33
C THR A 893 9.73 5.90 -50.96
N ASN A 894 10.01 7.00 -51.67
CA ASN A 894 9.05 7.75 -52.47
C ASN A 894 8.76 7.12 -53.86
N GLY A 895 9.43 6.02 -54.21
CA GLY A 895 9.28 5.30 -55.47
C GLY A 895 10.34 5.61 -56.54
N ASP A 896 11.26 6.54 -56.30
CA ASP A 896 12.35 6.85 -57.23
C ASP A 896 13.41 5.74 -57.22
N PHE A 897 14.17 5.59 -58.31
CA PHE A 897 15.30 4.67 -58.35
C PHE A 897 16.45 5.18 -59.22
N LYS A 898 17.67 4.70 -58.94
CA LYS A 898 18.89 4.99 -59.68
C LYS A 898 19.69 3.71 -59.88
N VAL A 899 20.25 3.53 -61.07
CA VAL A 899 21.13 2.39 -61.40
C VAL A 899 22.51 2.94 -61.73
N THR A 900 23.54 2.35 -61.14
CA THR A 900 24.94 2.76 -61.28
C THR A 900 25.75 1.58 -61.81
N VAL A 901 26.61 1.80 -62.81
CA VAL A 901 27.52 0.79 -63.35
C VAL A 901 28.94 1.36 -63.28
N GLY A 902 29.86 0.69 -62.57
CA GLY A 902 31.18 1.25 -62.29
C GLY A 902 32.26 0.23 -61.89
N TRP A 903 33.52 0.59 -62.13
CA TRP A 903 34.73 -0.12 -61.72
C TRP A 903 35.00 0.23 -60.25
N PRO A 904 35.57 -0.68 -59.43
CA PRO A 904 35.55 -0.54 -57.97
C PRO A 904 35.99 0.86 -57.53
N PHE A 905 35.07 1.58 -56.87
CA PHE A 905 35.29 2.94 -56.40
C PHE A 905 36.33 2.92 -55.29
N SER A 906 37.58 3.28 -55.59
CA SER A 906 38.48 3.77 -54.56
C SER A 906 38.06 5.19 -54.19
N SER A 907 38.13 5.53 -52.91
CA SER A 907 37.63 6.77 -52.31
C SER A 907 38.32 8.06 -52.77
N THR A 908 38.99 8.09 -53.93
CA THR A 908 39.90 9.18 -54.30
C THR A 908 39.72 9.79 -55.69
N ALA A 909 38.72 9.42 -56.49
CA ALA A 909 38.44 10.15 -57.74
C ALA A 909 36.98 10.07 -58.18
N SER A 910 36.29 11.21 -58.17
CA SER A 910 35.01 11.42 -58.85
C SER A 910 35.26 12.24 -60.12
N PHE A 911 34.81 11.74 -61.28
CA PHE A 911 34.57 12.57 -62.46
C PHE A 911 33.08 12.51 -62.78
N ALA A 912 32.43 13.66 -62.81
CA ALA A 912 31.08 13.81 -63.34
C ALA A 912 31.17 14.27 -64.80
N PRO A 913 30.65 13.51 -65.77
CA PRO A 913 30.32 14.06 -67.08
C PRO A 913 28.89 14.62 -67.02
N GLY A 914 28.76 15.94 -67.14
CA GLY A 914 27.47 16.60 -67.27
C GLY A 914 26.77 16.27 -68.58
N ALA A 915 25.44 16.22 -68.54
CA ALA A 915 24.56 16.55 -69.66
C ALA A 915 23.23 17.05 -69.06
N GLN A 916 22.66 18.06 -69.74
CA GLN A 916 21.55 18.95 -69.35
C GLN A 916 20.29 18.28 -68.78
#